data_AF-A0AAF0XVL2-F1
#
_entry.id   AF-A0AAF0XVL2-F1
#
_cell.length_a   1.000
_cell.length_b   1.000
_cell.length_c   1.000
_cell.angle_alpha   90.00
_cell.angle_beta   90.00
_cell.angle_gamma   90.00
#
_symmetry.space_group_name_H-M   'P 1'
#
loop_
_entity.id
_entity.type
_entity.pdbx_description
1 polymer ?
#
loop_
_entity_poly.entity_id
_entity_poly.type
_entity_poly.pdbx_seq_one_letter_code
_entity_poly.pdbx_strand_id
1 'polypeptide(L)'
;MGSQVKKKLRIYGDEEDKISSLPDELIHHILSFTDAKEAVQTSVLSNRWKSLWITLPFLNFGEYRYSSPKNNTKFIRHVLSKRNRQSDLFELNFCVYNKGLRRCLIENVVEYAISHNVQSLDFGLLYKHQPFKLSTFNSNSLKKLTLRVRLEEFAMQLGCWDLPCLTTLFLKYPDFDLTKGNQISDSWFTCLPSLRDLGLENWDLSISSFSFSIPDLTTLRLSNCILPKMVLDLPSLITLDLHNVNLPYDMSDMISTLINLQNLTISSPFTQDHVISCPRPLLNLNIRTSSSRYDSGSGYIIVFAPKICNFTSYGIFATTFGVPELETVNIRLQGWFQGLQSSKEEIYHRLTNMFPGLGNAKTLTFDLESIKALNEISSLLVWLPSPFSNMKYIKIPKTYKQSNMSSALRSYLLGGSPRSTIVTTLPQGFRKWRKCVMHIYISCCLQNMLPQTIAVSMTKQNEEHVMEDPVVDSDRVRCSDAPLERTKKDQASSSQGDKDSGLWRGHEVNPEFVCLLDRIMHTYPETFEHFTTKNKMLSAMNLNLLCTSLDNFSKVSLTEVDCEMIDGYRDICAYLQIQGFDVSWVVNRLNYIEHLCFSQPLIPELHGIDCCIEGAKTEVQNMQAHVDDAKMNIQGLQARGKINVQDLQARVDYSKTKLQELQNLRRKKMTEIEKAFGTRGTDLAVGLIGDYLLSSP
;
A
#
# COMPACT_ATOMS: atom_id res chain seq x y z
N MET A 1 63.68 1.48 -46.40
CA MET A 1 62.22 1.72 -46.43
C MET A 1 61.64 1.01 -45.21
N GLY A 2 61.05 1.58 -44.17
CA GLY A 2 60.55 2.91 -43.88
C GLY A 2 59.48 2.69 -42.80
N SER A 3 59.90 2.60 -41.53
CA SER A 3 59.06 2.32 -40.36
C SER A 3 58.04 3.45 -40.14
N GLN A 4 56.74 3.16 -40.23
CA GLN A 4 55.70 4.12 -39.83
C GLN A 4 55.36 3.96 -38.34
N VAL A 5 56.10 4.72 -37.54
CA VAL A 5 55.75 5.04 -36.15
C VAL A 5 54.46 5.88 -36.18
N LYS A 6 53.36 5.34 -35.64
CA LYS A 6 52.14 6.11 -35.38
C LYS A 6 52.45 7.21 -34.36
N LYS A 7 52.63 8.45 -34.83
CA LYS A 7 52.80 9.64 -34.00
C LYS A 7 51.54 9.85 -33.15
N LYS A 8 51.67 9.73 -31.83
CA LYS A 8 50.72 10.32 -30.86
C LYS A 8 50.72 11.84 -31.06
N LEU A 9 49.57 12.40 -31.44
CA LEU A 9 49.33 13.85 -31.36
C LEU A 9 49.47 14.28 -29.89
N ARG A 10 50.55 14.96 -29.56
CA ARG A 10 50.67 15.75 -28.33
C ARG A 10 50.04 17.11 -28.62
N ILE A 11 48.84 17.32 -28.08
CA ILE A 11 48.25 18.65 -28.01
C ILE A 11 49.07 19.41 -26.95
N TYR A 12 49.95 20.30 -27.39
CA TYR A 12 50.57 21.30 -26.53
C TYR A 12 49.54 22.41 -26.31
N GLY A 13 48.69 22.23 -25.31
CA GLY A 13 47.95 23.31 -24.67
C GLY A 13 48.56 23.50 -23.30
N ASP A 14 49.12 24.67 -23.04
CA ASP A 14 49.62 25.13 -21.73
C ASP A 14 48.44 25.48 -20.79
N GLU A 15 47.38 24.67 -20.84
CA GLU A 15 46.33 24.67 -19.83
C GLU A 15 46.74 23.60 -18.82
N GLU A 16 47.15 24.02 -17.62
CA GLU A 16 47.46 23.10 -16.52
C GLU A 16 46.37 22.02 -16.43
N ASP A 17 46.77 20.74 -16.45
CA ASP A 17 45.87 19.61 -16.22
C ASP A 17 45.43 19.62 -14.75
N LYS A 18 44.42 20.46 -14.48
CA LYS A 18 43.86 20.68 -13.14
C LYS A 18 43.19 19.46 -12.56
N ILE A 19 42.80 18.49 -13.40
CA ILE A 19 42.16 17.25 -12.96
C ILE A 19 43.22 16.25 -12.49
N SER A 20 44.33 16.13 -13.20
CA SER A 20 45.45 15.30 -12.76
C SER A 20 46.22 15.89 -11.59
N SER A 21 46.11 17.20 -11.33
CA SER A 21 46.75 17.87 -10.18
C SER A 21 45.96 17.76 -8.86
N LEU A 22 44.72 17.26 -8.87
CA LEU A 22 43.92 17.09 -7.66
C LEU A 22 44.60 16.12 -6.67
N PRO A 23 44.53 16.33 -5.35
CA PRO A 23 44.91 15.33 -4.35
C PRO A 23 44.10 14.04 -4.47
N ASP A 24 44.70 12.91 -4.08
CA ASP A 24 44.07 11.59 -4.20
C ASP A 24 42.77 11.52 -3.40
N GLU A 25 42.72 12.19 -2.25
CA GLU A 25 41.55 12.26 -1.36
C GLU A 25 40.35 12.94 -2.06
N LEU A 26 40.60 14.00 -2.84
CA LEU A 26 39.54 14.67 -3.60
C LEU A 26 39.07 13.80 -4.77
N ILE A 27 39.98 13.08 -5.43
CA ILE A 27 39.61 12.16 -6.51
C ILE A 27 38.78 11.00 -5.94
N HIS A 28 39.17 10.43 -4.80
CA HIS A 28 38.39 9.42 -4.09
C HIS A 28 37.01 9.95 -3.70
N HIS A 29 36.92 11.19 -3.23
CA HIS A 29 35.64 11.81 -2.93
C HIS A 29 34.77 11.97 -4.18
N ILE A 30 35.32 12.43 -5.30
CA ILE A 30 34.58 12.53 -6.58
C ILE A 30 34.08 11.15 -7.03
N LEU A 31 34.97 10.16 -7.04
CA LEU A 31 34.65 8.79 -7.47
C LEU A 31 33.69 8.07 -6.50
N SER A 32 33.58 8.52 -5.24
CA SER A 32 32.61 7.97 -4.28
C SER A 32 31.15 8.18 -4.72
N PHE A 33 30.89 9.14 -5.61
CA PHE A 33 29.57 9.39 -6.19
C PHE A 33 29.28 8.58 -7.45
N THR A 34 30.23 7.75 -7.90
CA THR A 34 30.16 6.98 -9.15
C THR A 34 30.01 5.48 -8.89
N ASP A 35 29.51 4.75 -9.88
CA ASP A 35 29.58 3.29 -9.83
C ASP A 35 30.98 2.76 -10.20
N ALA A 36 31.22 1.48 -9.95
CA ALA A 36 32.51 0.83 -10.21
C ALA A 36 32.89 0.88 -11.69
N LYS A 37 31.92 0.90 -12.60
CA LYS A 37 32.17 0.94 -14.05
C LYS A 37 32.61 2.33 -14.46
N GLU A 38 31.92 3.37 -14.01
CA GLU A 38 32.28 4.77 -14.20
C GLU A 38 33.65 5.06 -13.58
N ALA A 39 33.89 4.61 -12.35
CA ALA A 39 35.18 4.74 -11.68
C ALA A 39 36.30 4.10 -12.50
N VAL A 40 36.12 2.87 -13.01
CA VAL A 40 37.10 2.22 -13.89
C VAL A 40 37.26 2.99 -15.20
N GLN A 41 36.18 3.51 -15.79
CA GLN A 41 36.23 4.29 -17.03
C GLN A 41 37.07 5.56 -16.90
N THR A 42 37.08 6.20 -15.72
CA THR A 42 37.94 7.38 -15.48
C THR A 42 39.45 7.09 -15.61
N SER A 43 39.85 5.82 -15.66
CA SER A 43 41.24 5.40 -15.95
C SER A 43 41.78 5.94 -17.27
N VAL A 44 40.93 6.37 -18.21
CA VAL A 44 41.35 6.97 -19.48
C VAL A 44 41.82 8.42 -19.35
N LEU A 45 41.47 9.10 -18.24
CA LEU A 45 41.77 10.51 -18.03
C LEU A 45 43.27 10.75 -17.85
N SER A 46 43.93 9.94 -17.00
CA SER A 46 45.38 9.93 -16.89
C SER A 46 45.90 8.63 -16.24
N ASN A 47 47.22 8.40 -16.34
CA ASN A 47 47.86 7.24 -15.72
C ASN A 47 47.64 7.17 -14.19
N ARG A 48 47.47 8.32 -13.52
CA ARG A 48 47.21 8.38 -12.09
C ARG A 48 45.81 7.86 -11.75
N TRP A 49 44.80 8.25 -12.52
CA TRP A 49 43.42 7.80 -12.31
C TRP A 49 43.26 6.29 -12.53
N LYS A 50 44.08 5.70 -13.40
CA LYS A 50 44.14 4.24 -13.60
C LYS A 50 44.50 3.46 -12.32
N SER A 51 45.28 4.04 -11.41
CA SER A 51 45.66 3.42 -10.13
C SER A 51 44.80 3.87 -8.95
N LEU A 52 43.94 4.87 -9.10
CA LEU A 52 43.15 5.37 -7.98
C LEU A 52 41.88 4.58 -7.75
N TRP A 53 41.25 4.07 -8.82
CA TRP A 53 40.04 3.26 -8.64
C TRP A 53 40.31 1.94 -7.87
N ILE A 54 41.52 1.38 -7.99
CA ILE A 54 41.91 0.15 -7.27
C ILE A 54 42.10 0.34 -5.77
N THR A 55 42.20 1.58 -5.28
CA THR A 55 42.34 1.92 -3.86
C THR A 55 41.09 2.60 -3.27
N LEU A 56 40.01 2.72 -4.04
CA LEU A 56 38.81 3.48 -3.65
C LEU A 56 38.13 2.93 -2.40
N PRO A 57 37.91 3.68 -1.32
CA PRO A 57 37.30 3.14 -0.11
C PRO A 57 35.85 2.63 -0.24
N PHE A 58 35.21 2.86 -1.39
CA PHE A 58 33.81 2.53 -1.66
C PHE A 58 33.71 1.77 -2.97
N LEU A 59 32.91 0.71 -3.00
CA LEU A 59 32.70 -0.10 -4.18
C LEU A 59 31.21 -0.27 -4.46
N ASN A 60 30.70 0.49 -5.42
CA ASN A 60 29.30 0.42 -5.82
C ASN A 60 29.17 -0.29 -7.18
N PHE A 61 28.67 -1.51 -7.18
CA PHE A 61 28.41 -2.22 -8.42
C PHE A 61 27.12 -1.75 -9.12
N GLY A 62 26.31 -0.91 -8.47
CA GLY A 62 25.17 -0.23 -9.08
C GLY A 62 24.08 -1.17 -9.58
N GLU A 63 23.05 -0.56 -10.17
CA GLU A 63 21.91 -1.28 -10.72
C GLU A 63 22.19 -1.65 -12.19
N TYR A 64 22.82 -2.79 -12.43
CA TYR A 64 23.04 -3.30 -13.79
C TYR A 64 21.70 -3.66 -14.47
N ARG A 65 20.94 -2.66 -14.94
CA ARG A 65 19.63 -2.85 -15.59
C ARG A 65 19.73 -3.16 -17.09
N TYR A 66 20.81 -2.75 -17.76
CA TYR A 66 20.90 -2.76 -19.24
C TYR A 66 22.05 -3.57 -19.85
N SER A 67 22.85 -4.26 -19.03
CA SER A 67 24.02 -5.03 -19.49
C SER A 67 23.78 -6.54 -19.40
N SER A 68 24.36 -7.30 -20.34
CA SER A 68 24.20 -8.76 -20.33
C SER A 68 24.80 -9.40 -19.06
N PRO A 69 24.17 -10.44 -18.47
CA PRO A 69 24.66 -11.09 -17.24
C PRO A 69 26.11 -11.60 -17.37
N LYS A 70 26.49 -12.06 -18.57
CA LYS A 70 27.85 -12.53 -18.88
C LYS A 70 28.88 -11.41 -18.79
N ASN A 71 28.57 -10.23 -19.31
CA ASN A 71 29.49 -9.08 -19.26
C ASN A 71 29.63 -8.56 -17.82
N ASN A 72 28.53 -8.48 -17.07
CA ASN A 72 28.56 -8.10 -15.66
C ASN A 72 29.39 -9.07 -14.84
N THR A 73 29.21 -10.37 -15.06
CA THR A 73 30.01 -11.41 -14.38
C THR A 73 31.51 -11.24 -14.63
N LYS A 74 31.93 -10.98 -15.87
CA LYS A 74 33.33 -10.75 -16.21
C LYS A 74 33.86 -9.47 -15.55
N PHE A 75 33.06 -8.40 -15.59
CA PHE A 75 33.42 -7.11 -15.01
C PHE A 75 33.58 -7.19 -13.49
N ILE A 76 32.59 -7.75 -12.78
CA ILE A 76 32.62 -7.90 -11.32
C ILE A 76 33.88 -8.68 -10.90
N ARG A 77 34.16 -9.83 -11.54
CA ARG A 77 35.38 -10.59 -11.26
C ARG A 77 36.64 -9.78 -11.54
N HIS A 78 36.67 -9.01 -12.62
CA HIS A 78 37.81 -8.16 -12.95
C HIS A 78 38.05 -7.12 -11.85
N VAL A 79 37.02 -6.42 -11.40
CA VAL A 79 37.12 -5.40 -10.36
C VAL A 79 37.58 -6.01 -9.04
N LEU A 80 36.93 -7.09 -8.57
CA LEU A 80 37.29 -7.75 -7.31
C LEU A 80 38.71 -8.33 -7.32
N SER A 81 39.19 -8.81 -8.47
CA SER A 81 40.53 -9.39 -8.59
C SER A 81 41.66 -8.38 -8.78
N LYS A 82 41.35 -7.18 -9.30
CA LYS A 82 42.35 -6.13 -9.59
C LYS A 82 42.44 -5.05 -8.53
N ARG A 83 41.45 -4.96 -7.63
CA ARG A 83 41.50 -4.06 -6.49
C ARG A 83 42.70 -4.36 -5.59
N ASN A 84 43.28 -3.32 -5.00
CA ASN A 84 44.37 -3.47 -4.05
C ASN A 84 43.83 -4.06 -2.73
N ARG A 85 44.33 -5.22 -2.33
CA ARG A 85 43.95 -5.90 -1.09
C ARG A 85 44.46 -5.23 0.17
N GLN A 86 45.48 -4.39 0.06
CA GLN A 86 46.02 -3.63 1.19
C GLN A 86 45.25 -2.33 1.45
N SER A 87 44.35 -1.95 0.55
CA SER A 87 43.53 -0.75 0.70
C SER A 87 42.23 -1.10 1.40
N ASP A 88 41.86 -0.28 2.39
CA ASP A 88 40.61 -0.43 3.11
C ASP A 88 39.40 -0.34 2.16
N LEU A 89 38.37 -1.13 2.46
CA LEU A 89 37.08 -1.06 1.80
C LEU A 89 36.01 -0.86 2.88
N PHE A 90 35.46 0.35 2.95
CA PHE A 90 34.48 0.70 3.99
C PHE A 90 33.05 0.34 3.56
N GLU A 91 32.72 0.49 2.28
CA GLU A 91 31.37 0.27 1.76
C GLU A 91 31.38 -0.58 0.49
N LEU A 92 30.49 -1.57 0.44
CA LEU A 92 30.21 -2.34 -0.75
C LEU A 92 28.70 -2.33 -1.02
N ASN A 93 28.31 -1.85 -2.20
CA ASN A 93 26.94 -1.92 -2.69
C ASN A 93 26.85 -2.87 -3.89
N PHE A 94 25.99 -3.87 -3.78
CA PHE A 94 25.72 -4.85 -4.81
C PHE A 94 24.21 -5.09 -4.95
N CYS A 95 23.58 -4.39 -5.89
CA CYS A 95 22.15 -4.50 -6.17
C CYS A 95 21.90 -4.91 -7.62
N VAL A 96 21.47 -6.15 -7.84
CA VAL A 96 21.37 -6.70 -9.20
C VAL A 96 19.94 -6.84 -9.70
N TYR A 97 19.71 -6.23 -10.86
CA TYR A 97 18.47 -6.25 -11.63
C TYR A 97 18.55 -7.17 -12.86
N ASN A 98 19.44 -8.15 -12.92
CA ASN A 98 19.50 -9.08 -14.05
C ASN A 98 19.22 -10.53 -13.67
N LYS A 99 18.32 -11.19 -14.40
CA LYS A 99 18.19 -12.66 -14.38
C LYS A 99 19.48 -13.29 -14.91
N GLY A 100 19.99 -14.31 -14.23
CA GLY A 100 21.06 -15.17 -14.77
C GLY A 100 22.49 -14.92 -14.26
N LEU A 101 22.69 -14.12 -13.20
CA LEU A 101 23.95 -14.20 -12.46
C LEU A 101 24.06 -15.57 -11.76
N ARG A 102 25.25 -16.17 -11.80
CA ARG A 102 25.51 -17.45 -11.12
C ARG A 102 25.60 -17.24 -9.61
N ARG A 103 25.02 -18.16 -8.84
CA ARG A 103 25.07 -18.18 -7.37
C ARG A 103 26.50 -18.07 -6.82
N CYS A 104 27.46 -18.78 -7.42
CA CYS A 104 28.86 -18.73 -7.01
C CYS A 104 29.51 -17.34 -7.17
N LEU A 105 29.06 -16.51 -8.11
CA LEU A 105 29.55 -15.12 -8.21
C LEU A 105 28.97 -14.28 -7.09
N ILE A 106 27.69 -14.47 -6.79
CA ILE A 106 26.98 -13.76 -5.75
C ILE A 106 27.62 -14.05 -4.38
N GLU A 107 27.82 -15.33 -4.07
CA GLU A 107 28.47 -15.76 -2.83
C GLU A 107 29.90 -15.21 -2.71
N ASN A 108 30.65 -15.18 -3.82
CA ASN A 108 31.98 -14.58 -3.86
C ASN A 108 31.96 -13.08 -3.52
N VAL A 109 30.95 -12.31 -3.96
CA VAL A 109 30.84 -10.89 -3.59
C VAL A 109 30.64 -10.72 -2.08
N VAL A 110 29.83 -11.56 -1.46
CA VAL A 110 29.59 -11.51 -0.01
C VAL A 110 30.85 -11.94 0.76
N GLU A 111 31.49 -13.03 0.36
CA GLU A 111 32.76 -13.49 0.92
C GLU A 111 33.87 -12.43 0.77
N TYR A 112 33.90 -11.73 -0.36
CA TYR A 112 34.81 -10.62 -0.60
C TYR A 112 34.55 -9.48 0.39
N ALA A 113 33.29 -9.09 0.61
CA ALA A 113 32.94 -8.04 1.57
C ALA A 113 33.38 -8.40 3.00
N ILE A 114 33.13 -9.63 3.42
CA ILE A 114 33.46 -10.12 4.77
C ILE A 114 34.97 -10.19 4.95
N SER A 115 35.70 -10.77 3.99
CA SER A 115 37.16 -10.91 4.06
C SER A 115 37.92 -9.58 4.04
N HIS A 116 37.31 -8.51 3.51
CA HIS A 116 37.90 -7.16 3.50
C HIS A 116 37.38 -6.28 4.65
N ASN A 117 36.72 -6.86 5.64
CA ASN A 117 36.22 -6.19 6.84
C ASN A 117 35.36 -4.95 6.53
N VAL A 118 34.47 -5.07 5.54
CA VAL A 118 33.56 -4.00 5.13
C VAL A 118 32.69 -3.56 6.31
N GLN A 119 32.53 -2.25 6.48
CA GLN A 119 31.70 -1.67 7.56
C GLN A 119 30.25 -1.45 7.13
N SER A 120 29.99 -1.21 5.84
CA SER A 120 28.64 -1.01 5.28
C SER A 120 28.43 -1.89 4.06
N LEU A 121 27.50 -2.85 4.16
CA LEU A 121 27.13 -3.73 3.06
C LEU A 121 25.67 -3.47 2.66
N ASP A 122 25.46 -3.07 1.41
CA ASP A 122 24.15 -3.05 0.78
C ASP A 122 24.08 -4.13 -0.29
N PHE A 123 23.22 -5.12 -0.09
CA PHE A 123 23.14 -6.32 -0.90
C PHE A 123 21.69 -6.63 -1.31
N GLY A 124 21.40 -6.65 -2.61
CA GLY A 124 20.05 -6.84 -3.12
C GLY A 124 19.96 -7.66 -4.40
N LEU A 125 18.96 -8.55 -4.48
CA LEU A 125 18.68 -9.40 -5.63
C LEU A 125 17.19 -9.36 -5.96
N LEU A 126 16.83 -8.72 -7.07
CA LEU A 126 15.43 -8.41 -7.41
C LEU A 126 14.76 -9.45 -8.32
N TYR A 127 15.33 -10.64 -8.40
CA TYR A 127 14.73 -11.81 -9.05
C TYR A 127 14.65 -12.96 -8.10
N LYS A 128 13.81 -13.96 -8.42
CA LYS A 128 13.75 -15.22 -7.70
C LYS A 128 15.13 -15.88 -7.65
N HIS A 129 15.72 -15.91 -6.46
CA HIS A 129 16.98 -16.58 -6.11
C HIS A 129 16.72 -17.54 -4.95
N GLN A 130 17.53 -18.58 -4.81
CA GLN A 130 17.45 -19.45 -3.64
C GLN A 130 17.71 -18.65 -2.35
N PRO A 131 16.99 -18.90 -1.26
CA PRO A 131 17.18 -18.15 -0.03
C PRO A 131 18.63 -18.25 0.50
N PHE A 132 19.06 -17.22 1.22
CA PHE A 132 20.37 -17.15 1.87
C PHE A 132 20.27 -17.55 3.34
N LYS A 133 21.32 -18.20 3.85
CA LYS A 133 21.49 -18.39 5.29
C LYS A 133 21.86 -17.06 5.94
N LEU A 134 21.39 -16.84 7.17
CA LEU A 134 21.77 -15.66 7.96
C LEU A 134 23.29 -15.62 8.15
N SER A 135 23.89 -16.77 8.49
CA SER A 135 25.34 -16.90 8.69
C SER A 135 26.20 -16.52 7.48
N THR A 136 25.62 -16.45 6.28
CA THR A 136 26.32 -15.99 5.08
C THR A 136 26.82 -14.55 5.20
N PHE A 137 26.20 -13.69 6.01
CA PHE A 137 26.66 -12.31 6.20
C PHE A 137 27.31 -12.05 7.56
N ASN A 138 27.68 -13.08 8.33
CA ASN A 138 28.37 -12.90 9.62
C ASN A 138 29.70 -12.16 9.44
N SER A 139 29.97 -11.20 10.32
CA SER A 139 31.14 -10.33 10.24
C SER A 139 31.36 -9.58 11.56
N ASN A 140 32.62 -9.48 11.97
CA ASN A 140 33.04 -8.71 13.14
C ASN A 140 33.22 -7.21 12.87
N SER A 141 33.08 -6.77 11.63
CA SER A 141 33.35 -5.38 11.21
C SER A 141 32.12 -4.64 10.68
N LEU A 142 31.07 -5.37 10.29
CA LEU A 142 29.85 -4.78 9.74
C LEU A 142 29.12 -3.94 10.80
N LYS A 143 28.92 -2.66 10.49
CA LYS A 143 28.15 -1.69 11.27
C LYS A 143 26.79 -1.41 10.67
N LYS A 144 26.69 -1.48 9.33
CA LYS A 144 25.45 -1.29 8.57
C LYS A 144 25.26 -2.43 7.58
N LEU A 145 24.08 -3.05 7.63
CA LEU A 145 23.69 -4.14 6.73
C LEU A 145 22.32 -3.84 6.13
N THR A 146 22.24 -3.83 4.80
CA THR A 146 21.00 -3.64 4.05
C THR A 146 20.82 -4.85 3.13
N LEU A 147 19.74 -5.61 3.33
CA LEU A 147 19.46 -6.84 2.60
C LEU A 147 18.14 -6.73 1.86
N ARG A 148 18.15 -6.96 0.55
CA ARG A 148 16.96 -7.07 -0.32
C ARG A 148 16.95 -8.44 -0.98
N VAL A 149 16.90 -9.49 -0.15
CA VAL A 149 17.02 -10.90 -0.53
C VAL A 149 16.07 -11.77 0.27
N ARG A 150 15.81 -12.99 -0.23
CA ARG A 150 15.11 -14.03 0.52
C ARG A 150 16.09 -14.69 1.49
N LEU A 151 15.67 -14.86 2.74
CA LEU A 151 16.42 -15.55 3.79
C LEU A 151 15.78 -16.91 4.05
N GLU A 152 16.57 -17.93 4.38
CA GLU A 152 16.07 -19.29 4.63
C GLU A 152 15.11 -19.29 5.84
N GLU A 153 13.91 -19.85 5.65
CA GLU A 153 12.95 -20.10 6.73
C GLU A 153 13.17 -21.49 7.34
N PHE A 154 13.11 -21.54 8.68
CA PHE A 154 12.89 -22.72 9.52
C PHE A 154 13.29 -24.10 8.98
N ALA A 155 14.44 -24.59 9.47
CA ALA A 155 14.58 -25.96 9.94
C ALA A 155 15.16 -25.88 11.36
N MET A 156 14.81 -26.81 12.26
CA MET A 156 15.13 -26.80 13.70
C MET A 156 16.62 -26.74 14.09
N GLN A 157 17.53 -26.45 13.16
CA GLN A 157 18.96 -26.32 13.37
C GLN A 157 19.56 -25.30 12.39
N LEU A 158 20.25 -24.31 12.99
CA LEU A 158 21.45 -23.59 12.51
C LEU A 158 21.26 -22.20 11.87
N GLY A 159 21.67 -21.19 12.66
CA GLY A 159 22.27 -19.94 12.18
C GLY A 159 21.69 -18.70 12.85
N CYS A 160 22.23 -18.30 14.01
CA CYS A 160 22.04 -16.93 14.48
C CYS A 160 22.92 -15.97 13.67
N TRP A 161 22.53 -14.70 13.64
CA TRP A 161 23.44 -13.64 13.25
C TRP A 161 24.60 -13.58 14.23
N ASP A 162 25.82 -13.54 13.70
CA ASP A 162 27.03 -13.20 14.46
C ASP A 162 27.60 -11.90 13.89
N LEU A 163 27.05 -10.80 14.42
CA LEU A 163 27.24 -9.44 13.93
C LEU A 163 27.41 -8.47 15.12
N PRO A 164 28.51 -8.61 15.90
CA PRO A 164 28.65 -7.92 17.19
C PRO A 164 28.72 -6.39 17.07
N CYS A 165 29.22 -5.87 15.94
CA CYS A 165 29.36 -4.44 15.70
C CYS A 165 28.20 -3.79 14.94
N LEU A 166 27.14 -4.56 14.63
CA LEU A 166 26.05 -4.08 13.78
C LEU A 166 25.16 -3.10 14.54
N THR A 167 25.13 -1.87 14.06
CA THR A 167 24.32 -0.76 14.61
C THR A 167 23.06 -0.49 13.80
N THR A 168 23.10 -0.77 12.50
CA THR A 168 21.99 -0.51 11.57
C THR A 168 21.68 -1.74 10.72
N LEU A 169 20.44 -2.20 10.76
CA LEU A 169 19.94 -3.30 9.94
C LEU A 169 18.71 -2.85 9.15
N PHE A 170 18.73 -3.10 7.84
CA PHE A 170 17.57 -2.90 6.97
C PHE A 170 17.27 -4.17 6.19
N LEU A 171 16.06 -4.71 6.34
CA LEU A 171 15.62 -5.92 5.67
C LEU A 171 14.41 -5.60 4.78
N LYS A 172 14.52 -5.88 3.48
CA LYS A 172 13.42 -5.75 2.52
C LYS A 172 13.11 -7.11 1.92
N TYR A 173 11.87 -7.57 2.09
CA TYR A 173 11.41 -8.75 1.38
C TYR A 173 11.20 -8.40 -0.11
N PRO A 174 11.81 -9.16 -1.04
CA PRO A 174 11.80 -8.82 -2.46
C PRO A 174 10.46 -9.11 -3.16
N ASP A 175 9.59 -9.93 -2.57
CA ASP A 175 8.23 -10.18 -3.09
C ASP A 175 7.23 -9.19 -2.49
N PHE A 176 6.27 -8.73 -3.29
CA PHE A 176 5.21 -7.82 -2.84
C PHE A 176 3.99 -8.57 -2.29
N ASP A 177 3.91 -9.88 -2.57
CA ASP A 177 2.80 -10.71 -2.13
C ASP A 177 3.00 -11.17 -0.67
N LEU A 178 2.50 -10.37 0.27
CA LEU A 178 2.53 -10.65 1.71
C LEU A 178 1.73 -11.90 2.11
N THR A 179 0.90 -12.46 1.22
CA THR A 179 0.14 -13.70 1.49
C THR A 179 1.02 -14.94 1.46
N LYS A 180 2.23 -14.84 0.89
CA LYS A 180 3.21 -15.92 0.79
C LYS A 180 4.24 -15.83 1.90
N GLY A 181 3.83 -16.14 3.13
CA GLY A 181 4.71 -16.51 4.25
C GLY A 181 6.05 -15.79 4.29
N ASN A 182 6.03 -14.49 4.54
CA ASN A 182 7.21 -13.64 4.73
C ASN A 182 7.33 -13.28 6.21
N GLN A 183 7.35 -14.31 7.05
CA GLN A 183 7.39 -14.15 8.49
C GLN A 183 8.82 -13.93 8.95
N ILE A 184 8.97 -13.14 10.00
CA ILE A 184 10.25 -12.92 10.66
C ILE A 184 10.27 -13.64 12.00
N SER A 185 11.44 -14.15 12.42
CA SER A 185 11.59 -14.82 13.72
C SER A 185 12.25 -13.89 14.74
N ASP A 186 11.75 -13.93 15.97
CA ASP A 186 12.33 -13.22 17.13
C ASP A 186 13.82 -13.50 17.31
N SER A 187 14.23 -14.75 17.04
CA SER A 187 15.59 -15.24 17.20
C SER A 187 16.62 -14.55 16.30
N TRP A 188 16.20 -13.82 15.27
CA TRP A 188 17.12 -13.09 14.40
C TRP A 188 17.71 -11.88 15.12
N PHE A 189 16.95 -11.26 16.03
CA PHE A 189 17.38 -10.03 16.67
C PHE A 189 18.04 -10.24 18.03
N THR A 190 17.81 -11.39 18.67
CA THR A 190 18.38 -11.71 19.98
C THR A 190 19.91 -11.77 19.98
N CYS A 191 20.54 -11.99 18.82
CA CYS A 191 21.99 -12.08 18.67
C CYS A 191 22.64 -10.78 18.15
N LEU A 192 21.95 -9.64 18.21
CA LEU A 192 22.44 -8.35 17.72
C LEU A 192 22.61 -7.33 18.87
N PRO A 193 23.70 -7.41 19.67
CA PRO A 193 23.84 -6.65 20.91
C PRO A 193 23.96 -5.12 20.71
N SER A 194 24.50 -4.70 19.57
CA SER A 194 24.79 -3.29 19.27
C SER A 194 23.72 -2.61 18.42
N LEU A 195 22.61 -3.29 18.10
CA LEU A 195 21.62 -2.76 17.16
C LEU A 195 20.92 -1.52 17.75
N ARG A 196 20.83 -0.45 16.96
CA ARG A 196 20.20 0.82 17.34
C ARG A 196 19.18 1.30 16.31
N ASP A 197 19.35 0.94 15.05
CA ASP A 197 18.46 1.30 13.95
C ASP A 197 17.99 0.06 13.19
N LEU A 198 16.69 -0.21 13.19
CA LEU A 198 16.06 -1.31 12.47
C LEU A 198 15.08 -0.78 11.43
N GLY A 199 15.18 -1.27 10.21
CA GLY A 199 14.17 -1.03 9.17
C GLY A 199 13.69 -2.33 8.54
N LEU A 200 12.38 -2.47 8.43
CA LEU A 200 11.71 -3.60 7.80
C LEU A 200 10.80 -3.09 6.69
N GLU A 201 10.90 -3.70 5.51
CA GLU A 201 10.04 -3.40 4.37
C GLU A 201 9.43 -4.68 3.78
N ASN A 202 8.11 -4.67 3.53
CA ASN A 202 7.34 -5.79 3.00
C ASN A 202 7.40 -7.05 3.90
N TRP A 203 7.24 -6.91 5.21
CA TRP A 203 7.23 -8.04 6.17
C TRP A 203 5.87 -8.17 6.87
N ASP A 204 5.40 -9.40 7.05
CA ASP A 204 4.22 -9.70 7.87
C ASP A 204 4.64 -9.94 9.33
N LEU A 205 4.19 -9.07 10.24
CA LEU A 205 4.48 -9.14 11.69
C LEU A 205 3.25 -9.63 12.48
N SER A 206 2.19 -10.10 11.82
CA SER A 206 0.90 -10.41 12.46
C SER A 206 0.85 -11.74 13.23
N ILE A 207 1.52 -12.78 12.72
CA ILE A 207 1.46 -14.18 13.24
C ILE A 207 2.59 -14.47 14.22
N SER A 208 3.63 -13.66 14.18
CA SER A 208 4.82 -13.88 14.97
C SER A 208 4.50 -13.68 16.45
N SER A 209 4.96 -14.56 17.33
CA SER A 209 4.88 -14.46 18.81
C SER A 209 5.69 -13.29 19.38
N PHE A 210 5.80 -12.22 18.60
CA PHE A 210 6.72 -11.12 18.68
C PHE A 210 6.50 -10.33 19.96
N SER A 211 7.39 -10.54 20.92
CA SER A 211 7.82 -9.43 21.75
C SER A 211 8.98 -8.80 20.98
N PHE A 212 8.80 -7.60 20.42
CA PHE A 212 9.89 -6.79 19.83
C PHE A 212 10.88 -6.36 20.94
N SER A 213 11.47 -7.30 21.67
CA SER A 213 12.30 -7.01 22.84
C SER A 213 13.73 -6.72 22.39
N ILE A 214 13.92 -5.59 21.72
CA ILE A 214 15.23 -5.03 21.37
C ILE A 214 15.42 -3.80 22.26
N PRO A 215 15.90 -3.97 23.51
CA PRO A 215 15.80 -2.93 24.53
C PRO A 215 16.58 -1.66 24.19
N ASP A 216 17.67 -1.77 23.43
CA ASP A 216 18.52 -0.65 23.05
C ASP A 216 18.14 0.02 21.71
N LEU A 217 17.05 -0.43 21.06
CA LEU A 217 16.65 0.10 19.76
C LEU A 217 16.19 1.56 19.89
N THR A 218 16.80 2.45 19.11
CA THR A 218 16.49 3.89 19.10
C THR A 218 15.63 4.32 17.92
N THR A 219 15.73 3.61 16.80
CA THR A 219 14.99 3.92 15.57
C THR A 219 14.36 2.65 15.00
N LEU A 220 13.06 2.70 14.74
CA LEU A 220 12.31 1.65 14.05
C LEU A 220 11.62 2.24 12.82
N ARG A 221 11.84 1.61 11.66
CA ARG A 221 11.18 1.99 10.40
C ARG A 221 10.45 0.80 9.82
N LEU A 222 9.14 0.93 9.64
CA LEU A 222 8.29 -0.10 9.06
C LEU A 222 7.69 0.43 7.77
N SER A 223 7.78 -0.33 6.68
CA SER A 223 7.29 0.07 5.36
C SER A 223 6.54 -1.08 4.69
N ASN A 224 5.29 -0.89 4.28
CA ASN A 224 4.44 -1.97 3.73
C ASN A 224 4.41 -3.22 4.64
N CYS A 225 4.39 -3.01 5.95
CA CYS A 225 4.34 -4.10 6.93
C CYS A 225 2.92 -4.30 7.43
N ILE A 226 2.58 -5.54 7.80
CA ILE A 226 1.38 -5.83 8.58
C ILE A 226 1.79 -5.77 10.05
N LEU A 227 1.16 -4.91 10.85
CA LEU A 227 1.50 -4.76 12.27
C LEU A 227 0.97 -5.93 13.09
N PRO A 228 1.65 -6.29 14.20
CA PRO A 228 1.11 -7.24 15.17
C PRO A 228 -0.15 -6.66 15.83
N LYS A 229 -1.05 -7.55 16.27
CA LYS A 229 -2.14 -7.17 17.19
C LYS A 229 -1.63 -6.81 18.60
N MET A 230 -0.40 -7.21 18.93
CA MET A 230 0.26 -6.98 20.21
C MET A 230 1.01 -5.64 20.25
N VAL A 231 1.25 -5.18 21.48
CA VAL A 231 1.88 -3.90 21.79
C VAL A 231 3.42 -3.97 21.61
N LEU A 232 4.03 -2.94 21.03
CA LEU A 232 5.48 -2.83 20.83
C LEU A 232 6.19 -2.50 22.16
N ASP A 233 6.98 -3.42 22.70
CA ASP A 233 7.81 -3.18 23.90
C ASP A 233 9.23 -2.73 23.53
N LEU A 234 9.38 -1.43 23.25
CA LEU A 234 10.64 -0.82 22.84
C LEU A 234 10.98 0.37 23.75
N PRO A 235 11.57 0.13 24.94
CA PRO A 235 11.70 1.14 25.97
C PRO A 235 12.65 2.29 25.56
N SER A 236 13.69 2.02 24.76
CA SER A 236 14.66 3.05 24.33
C SER A 236 14.30 3.74 23.02
N LEU A 237 13.12 3.47 22.44
CA LEU A 237 12.77 3.97 21.12
C LEU A 237 12.56 5.49 21.14
N ILE A 238 13.28 6.19 20.26
CA ILE A 238 13.23 7.65 20.10
C ILE A 238 12.45 8.02 18.83
N THR A 239 12.62 7.24 17.76
CA THR A 239 12.06 7.51 16.44
C THR A 239 11.30 6.31 15.90
N LEU A 240 10.04 6.52 15.52
CA LEU A 240 9.20 5.54 14.86
C LEU A 240 8.71 6.09 13.52
N ASP A 241 9.05 5.41 12.43
CA ASP A 241 8.53 5.74 11.09
C ASP A 241 7.67 4.60 10.55
N LEU A 242 6.42 4.90 10.22
CA LEU A 242 5.44 3.98 9.65
C LEU A 242 5.07 4.45 8.24
N HIS A 243 5.31 3.62 7.23
CA HIS A 243 5.03 3.93 5.83
C HIS A 243 4.16 2.87 5.18
N ASN A 244 2.98 3.26 4.70
CA ASN A 244 1.98 2.43 4.03
C ASN A 244 1.69 1.14 4.83
N VAL A 245 1.42 1.35 6.12
CA VAL A 245 1.12 0.31 7.10
C VAL A 245 -0.36 0.42 7.44
N ASN A 246 -1.06 -0.70 7.60
CA ASN A 246 -2.45 -0.66 8.05
C ASN A 246 -2.50 -0.22 9.52
N LEU A 247 -2.95 1.01 9.77
CA LEU A 247 -2.99 1.61 11.11
C LEU A 247 -4.29 1.20 11.82
N PRO A 248 -4.24 0.83 13.11
CA PRO A 248 -5.46 0.68 13.89
C PRO A 248 -6.19 2.02 14.00
N TYR A 249 -7.51 1.96 14.20
CA TYR A 249 -8.34 3.15 14.44
C TYR A 249 -7.80 3.97 15.63
N ASP A 250 -7.50 3.30 16.73
CA ASP A 250 -6.86 3.88 17.90
C ASP A 250 -5.42 3.37 18.04
N MET A 251 -4.45 4.27 17.96
CA MET A 251 -3.02 3.94 18.16
C MET A 251 -2.57 4.11 19.61
N SER A 252 -3.47 4.46 20.54
CA SER A 252 -3.15 4.71 21.95
C SER A 252 -2.44 3.52 22.58
N ASP A 253 -2.94 2.30 22.39
CA ASP A 253 -2.35 1.09 22.97
C ASP A 253 -0.92 0.85 22.46
N MET A 254 -0.71 0.96 21.14
CA MET A 254 0.59 0.76 20.50
C MET A 254 1.63 1.81 20.91
N ILE A 255 1.23 3.08 21.06
CA ILE A 255 2.15 4.18 21.37
C ILE A 255 2.35 4.33 22.88
N SER A 256 1.40 3.89 23.72
CA SER A 256 1.46 4.05 25.18
C SER A 256 2.69 3.40 25.82
N THR A 257 3.20 2.32 25.23
CA THR A 257 4.41 1.61 25.69
C THR A 257 5.71 2.25 25.24
N LEU A 258 5.68 3.13 24.24
CA LEU A 258 6.87 3.79 23.69
C LEU A 258 7.24 5.02 24.53
N ILE A 259 7.75 4.76 25.73
CA ILE A 259 7.89 5.76 26.80
C ILE A 259 8.83 6.93 26.45
N ASN A 260 9.80 6.71 25.58
CA ASN A 260 10.85 7.66 25.19
C ASN A 260 10.67 8.23 23.78
N LEU A 261 9.53 7.96 23.13
CA LEU A 261 9.27 8.37 21.75
C LEU A 261 9.23 9.90 21.63
N GLN A 262 10.09 10.44 20.76
CA GLN A 262 10.17 11.89 20.48
C GLN A 262 9.76 12.22 19.04
N ASN A 263 9.98 11.30 18.10
CA ASN A 263 9.71 11.51 16.68
C ASN A 263 8.77 10.41 16.16
N LEU A 264 7.64 10.82 15.61
CA LEU A 264 6.70 9.93 14.95
C LEU A 264 6.46 10.38 13.53
N THR A 265 6.73 9.51 12.56
CA THR A 265 6.38 9.72 11.16
C THR A 265 5.34 8.69 10.75
N ILE A 266 4.22 9.15 10.22
CA ILE A 266 3.17 8.27 9.69
C ILE A 266 2.91 8.68 8.25
N SER A 267 2.98 7.72 7.34
CA SER A 267 2.66 7.90 5.93
C SER A 267 1.66 6.82 5.55
N SER A 268 0.40 7.17 5.29
CA SER A 268 -0.65 6.19 4.96
C SER A 268 -1.73 6.85 4.10
N PRO A 269 -2.48 6.11 3.25
CA PRO A 269 -3.79 6.57 2.80
C PRO A 269 -4.74 6.56 4.01
N PHE A 270 -5.07 7.74 4.56
CA PHE A 270 -5.97 7.87 5.71
C PHE A 270 -7.43 7.81 5.24
N THR A 271 -7.90 6.59 4.95
CA THR A 271 -9.26 6.33 4.44
C THR A 271 -10.34 6.36 5.52
N GLN A 272 -9.96 6.33 6.79
CA GLN A 272 -10.85 6.37 7.95
C GLN A 272 -10.30 7.30 9.04
N ASP A 273 -11.09 7.55 10.08
CA ASP A 273 -10.67 8.34 11.22
C ASP A 273 -9.60 7.62 12.05
N HIS A 274 -8.64 8.37 12.58
CA HIS A 274 -7.58 7.84 13.41
C HIS A 274 -7.32 8.71 14.63
N VAL A 275 -7.17 8.07 15.79
CA VAL A 275 -6.82 8.73 17.05
C VAL A 275 -5.35 8.44 17.38
N ILE A 276 -4.59 9.51 17.54
CA ILE A 276 -3.18 9.49 17.92
C ILE A 276 -3.05 10.07 19.33
N SER A 277 -3.11 9.20 20.35
CA SER A 277 -2.88 9.62 21.74
C SER A 277 -1.45 9.32 22.15
N CYS A 278 -0.66 10.37 22.40
CA CYS A 278 0.71 10.25 22.88
C CYS A 278 0.82 10.98 24.23
N PRO A 279 0.60 10.29 25.36
CA PRO A 279 0.56 10.94 26.68
C PRO A 279 1.94 11.43 27.16
N ARG A 280 3.03 11.06 26.47
CA ARG A 280 4.43 11.33 26.84
C ARG A 280 5.10 12.25 25.81
N PRO A 281 6.37 12.72 25.98
CA PRO A 281 6.87 13.90 25.28
C PRO A 281 7.21 13.62 23.80
N LEU A 282 6.20 13.36 22.97
CA LEU A 282 6.32 13.43 21.53
C LEU A 282 6.59 14.88 21.15
N LEU A 283 7.75 15.15 20.56
CA LEU A 283 8.19 16.50 20.18
C LEU A 283 7.88 16.81 18.72
N ASN A 284 8.03 15.80 17.86
CA ASN A 284 7.92 15.94 16.41
C ASN A 284 6.93 14.91 15.85
N LEU A 285 5.91 15.40 15.15
CA LEU A 285 4.96 14.57 14.40
C LEU A 285 5.01 14.96 12.93
N ASN A 286 5.25 13.96 12.08
CA ASN A 286 5.20 14.10 10.64
C ASN A 286 4.08 13.21 10.10
N ILE A 287 3.12 13.78 9.40
CA ILE A 287 2.05 13.03 8.75
C ILE A 287 2.15 13.25 7.25
N ARG A 288 2.11 12.15 6.49
CA ARG A 288 2.19 12.15 5.04
C ARG A 288 1.03 11.40 4.43
N THR A 289 0.35 12.04 3.48
CA THR A 289 -0.70 11.42 2.68
C THR A 289 -0.25 11.36 1.23
N SER A 290 -0.70 10.34 0.50
CA SER A 290 -0.46 10.23 -0.94
C SER A 290 -1.67 10.76 -1.70
N SER A 291 -1.44 11.59 -2.71
CA SER A 291 -2.45 11.93 -3.73
C SER A 291 -2.69 10.70 -4.60
N SER A 292 -3.42 9.71 -4.10
CA SER A 292 -3.82 8.53 -4.88
C SER A 292 -5.19 8.77 -5.52
N ARG A 293 -5.48 8.12 -6.67
CA ARG A 293 -6.79 8.21 -7.35
C ARG A 293 -7.96 7.67 -6.51
N TYR A 294 -7.67 7.02 -5.39
CA TYR A 294 -8.62 6.42 -4.46
C TYR A 294 -8.60 7.12 -3.08
N ASP A 295 -7.90 8.25 -2.96
CA ASP A 295 -7.86 9.00 -1.70
C ASP A 295 -9.16 9.81 -1.54
N SER A 296 -10.19 9.15 -1.00
CA SER A 296 -11.42 9.81 -0.54
C SER A 296 -11.11 10.89 0.52
N GLY A 297 -9.95 10.81 1.20
CA GLY A 297 -9.44 11.82 2.12
C GLY A 297 -10.45 12.28 3.17
N SER A 298 -11.37 11.40 3.53
CA SER A 298 -12.47 11.64 4.48
C SER A 298 -12.06 11.43 5.93
N GLY A 299 -10.95 10.72 6.17
CA GLY A 299 -10.46 10.41 7.52
C GLY A 299 -9.98 11.64 8.28
N TYR A 300 -10.50 11.82 9.49
CA TYR A 300 -10.08 12.82 10.47
C TYR A 300 -8.99 12.27 11.37
N ILE A 301 -7.88 13.00 11.50
CA ILE A 301 -6.78 12.64 12.40
C ILE A 301 -6.86 13.48 13.67
N ILE A 302 -7.22 12.84 14.79
CA ILE A 302 -7.30 13.49 16.09
C ILE A 302 -6.01 13.22 16.86
N VAL A 303 -5.31 14.28 17.28
CA VAL A 303 -4.01 14.17 17.97
C VAL A 303 -4.12 14.68 19.41
N PHE A 304 -3.88 13.78 20.37
CA PHE A 304 -3.77 14.06 21.79
C PHE A 304 -2.32 13.91 22.26
N ALA A 305 -1.49 14.93 22.05
CA ALA A 305 -0.06 14.91 22.39
C ALA A 305 0.37 16.21 23.11
N PRO A 306 0.25 16.31 24.45
CA PRO A 306 0.31 17.59 25.19
C PRO A 306 1.62 18.36 25.09
N LYS A 307 2.72 17.70 24.70
CA LYS A 307 4.07 18.28 24.62
C LYS A 307 4.58 18.45 23.19
N ILE A 308 3.73 18.28 22.19
CA ILE A 308 4.12 18.42 20.79
C ILE A 308 4.57 19.84 20.46
N CYS A 309 5.78 19.97 19.93
CA CYS A 309 6.34 21.26 19.54
C CYS A 309 6.23 21.47 18.03
N ASN A 310 6.53 20.43 17.26
CA ASN A 310 6.67 20.52 15.81
C ASN A 310 5.72 19.55 15.11
N PHE A 311 4.95 20.09 14.19
CA PHE A 311 4.10 19.31 13.30
C PHE A 311 4.48 19.60 11.84
N THR A 312 4.63 18.55 11.04
CA THR A 312 4.80 18.69 9.59
C THR A 312 3.76 17.85 8.87
N SER A 313 2.98 18.49 8.01
CA SER A 313 2.12 17.80 7.06
C SER A 313 2.78 17.71 5.68
N TYR A 314 2.64 16.56 5.06
CA TYR A 314 2.92 16.31 3.65
C TYR A 314 1.64 15.87 2.99
N GLY A 315 0.93 16.80 2.33
CA GLY A 315 -0.40 16.57 1.77
C GLY A 315 -1.53 17.21 2.57
N ILE A 316 -2.77 16.92 2.14
CA ILE A 316 -4.00 17.53 2.66
C ILE A 316 -4.82 16.46 3.37
N PHE A 317 -5.24 16.76 4.60
CA PHE A 317 -6.08 15.91 5.45
C PHE A 317 -6.65 16.76 6.58
N ALA A 318 -7.78 16.34 7.14
CA ALA A 318 -8.32 16.98 8.33
C ALA A 318 -7.56 16.52 9.56
N THR A 319 -7.15 17.46 10.41
CA THR A 319 -6.50 17.14 11.67
C THR A 319 -6.93 18.09 12.77
N THR A 320 -7.07 17.57 13.99
CA THR A 320 -7.38 18.37 15.18
C THR A 320 -6.39 18.06 16.29
N PHE A 321 -5.94 19.10 16.99
CA PHE A 321 -5.01 18.98 18.10
C PHE A 321 -5.72 19.32 19.40
N GLY A 322 -5.72 18.40 20.36
CA GLY A 322 -6.30 18.60 21.69
C GLY A 322 -5.43 19.45 22.64
N VAL A 323 -4.51 20.27 22.13
CA VAL A 323 -3.43 20.88 22.93
C VAL A 323 -3.32 22.39 22.77
N PRO A 324 -2.89 23.12 23.84
CA PRO A 324 -3.03 24.57 23.88
C PRO A 324 -2.00 25.35 23.04
N GLU A 325 -0.79 24.84 22.76
CA GLU A 325 0.23 25.64 22.03
C GLU A 325 1.18 24.80 21.16
N LEU A 326 0.97 24.81 19.83
CA LEU A 326 1.91 24.28 18.84
C LEU A 326 3.02 25.31 18.57
N GLU A 327 4.30 24.93 18.62
CA GLU A 327 5.39 25.90 18.39
C GLU A 327 5.62 26.16 16.89
N THR A 328 5.79 25.09 16.11
CA THR A 328 6.06 25.18 14.67
C THR A 328 5.20 24.20 13.89
N VAL A 329 4.47 24.72 12.90
CA VAL A 329 3.73 23.94 11.91
C VAL A 329 4.35 24.14 10.53
N ASN A 330 4.62 23.04 9.83
CA ASN A 330 5.15 23.05 8.48
C ASN A 330 4.14 22.39 7.53
N ILE A 331 3.64 23.12 6.53
CA ILE A 331 2.71 22.59 5.53
C ILE A 331 3.43 22.41 4.21
N ARG A 332 3.51 21.17 3.73
CA ARG A 332 4.19 20.82 2.49
C ARG A 332 3.25 20.11 1.53
N LEU A 333 2.98 20.75 0.39
CA LEU A 333 2.19 20.18 -0.70
C LEU A 333 3.03 19.88 -1.93
N GLN A 334 4.37 19.91 -1.81
CA GLN A 334 5.27 19.63 -2.92
C GLN A 334 4.96 18.29 -3.62
N GLY A 335 4.62 18.37 -4.91
CA GLY A 335 4.27 17.22 -5.75
C GLY A 335 2.88 16.64 -5.50
N TRP A 336 2.08 17.23 -4.61
CA TRP A 336 0.77 16.70 -4.23
C TRP A 336 -0.29 17.00 -5.28
N PHE A 337 -0.13 18.07 -6.08
CA PHE A 337 -1.05 18.37 -7.18
C PHE A 337 -0.71 17.68 -8.51
N GLN A 338 0.37 16.89 -8.56
CA GLN A 338 0.82 16.23 -9.79
C GLN A 338 -0.02 14.98 -10.08
N GLY A 339 -0.72 14.96 -11.22
CA GLY A 339 -1.49 13.80 -11.68
C GLY A 339 -2.94 13.71 -11.18
N LEU A 340 -3.45 14.75 -10.51
CA LEU A 340 -4.85 14.82 -10.06
C LEU A 340 -5.81 15.05 -11.26
N GLN A 341 -6.85 14.22 -11.35
CA GLN A 341 -7.99 14.37 -12.27
C GLN A 341 -9.26 14.90 -11.57
N SER A 342 -9.26 14.95 -10.23
CA SER A 342 -10.39 15.40 -9.40
C SER A 342 -10.68 16.89 -9.59
N SER A 343 -11.92 17.31 -9.31
CA SER A 343 -12.26 18.74 -9.30
C SER A 343 -11.37 19.47 -8.29
N LYS A 344 -10.73 20.56 -8.72
CA LYS A 344 -9.86 21.36 -7.84
C LYS A 344 -10.60 21.87 -6.61
N GLU A 345 -11.90 22.12 -6.74
CA GLU A 345 -12.77 22.67 -5.69
C GLU A 345 -12.86 21.80 -4.44
N GLU A 346 -13.02 20.49 -4.60
CA GLU A 346 -13.12 19.56 -3.47
C GLU A 346 -11.80 19.47 -2.68
N ILE A 347 -10.68 19.44 -3.40
CA ILE A 347 -9.33 19.47 -2.83
C ILE A 347 -9.10 20.75 -2.02
N TYR A 348 -9.54 21.89 -2.54
CA TYR A 348 -9.42 23.18 -1.88
C TYR A 348 -10.30 23.28 -0.65
N HIS A 349 -11.49 22.69 -0.66
CA HIS A 349 -12.35 22.59 0.51
C HIS A 349 -11.69 21.75 1.63
N ARG A 350 -11.05 20.62 1.28
CA ARG A 350 -10.26 19.83 2.24
C ARG A 350 -9.08 20.63 2.81
N LEU A 351 -8.40 21.43 1.98
CA LEU A 351 -7.32 22.30 2.41
C LEU A 351 -7.79 23.34 3.44
N THR A 352 -8.96 23.94 3.24
CA THR A 352 -9.52 24.91 4.19
C THR A 352 -9.91 24.26 5.51
N ASN A 353 -10.40 23.02 5.49
CA ASN A 353 -10.77 22.26 6.70
C ASN A 353 -9.57 21.82 7.56
N MET A 354 -8.37 21.79 6.98
CA MET A 354 -7.14 21.43 7.70
C MET A 354 -6.70 22.51 8.70
N PHE A 355 -6.87 23.80 8.36
CA PHE A 355 -6.27 24.89 9.14
C PHE A 355 -6.90 25.16 10.51
N PRO A 356 -8.23 25.04 10.71
CA PRO A 356 -8.84 25.27 12.03
C PRO A 356 -8.19 24.46 13.15
N GLY A 357 -7.83 23.18 12.91
CA GLY A 357 -7.15 22.35 13.90
C GLY A 357 -5.70 22.75 14.20
N LEU A 358 -5.12 23.68 13.42
CA LEU A 358 -3.74 24.18 13.55
C LEU A 358 -3.69 25.60 14.12
N GLY A 359 -4.83 26.14 14.57
CA GLY A 359 -4.99 27.54 14.97
C GLY A 359 -4.09 28.02 16.11
N ASN A 360 -3.69 27.10 16.98
CA ASN A 360 -2.85 27.37 18.15
C ASN A 360 -1.35 27.49 17.83
N ALA A 361 -0.95 27.46 16.55
CA ALA A 361 0.46 27.51 16.14
C ALA A 361 1.10 28.90 16.32
N LYS A 362 2.36 28.95 16.81
CA LYS A 362 3.16 30.18 16.90
C LYS A 362 3.91 30.50 15.61
N THR A 363 4.38 29.48 14.89
CA THR A 363 5.09 29.65 13.61
C THR A 363 4.51 28.74 12.56
N LEU A 364 4.14 29.29 11.41
CA LEU A 364 3.62 28.55 10.26
C LEU A 364 4.58 28.66 9.08
N THR A 365 5.05 27.54 8.54
CA THR A 365 5.96 27.52 7.39
C THR A 365 5.29 26.83 6.20
N PHE A 366 5.38 27.46 5.04
CA PHE A 366 4.91 26.91 3.78
C PHE A 366 6.07 26.59 2.84
N ASP A 367 5.92 25.54 2.05
CA ASP A 367 6.69 25.39 0.81
C ASP A 367 6.07 26.22 -0.34
N LEU A 368 6.69 26.18 -1.51
CA LEU A 368 6.28 26.99 -2.66
C LEU A 368 4.94 26.55 -3.23
N GLU A 369 4.62 25.26 -3.19
CA GLU A 369 3.41 24.72 -3.76
C GLU A 369 2.22 24.99 -2.83
N SER A 370 2.41 24.83 -1.52
CA SER A 370 1.42 25.16 -0.49
C SER A 370 0.95 26.60 -0.58
N ILE A 371 1.87 27.58 -0.65
CA ILE A 371 1.48 29.00 -0.68
C ILE A 371 0.82 29.40 -2.01
N LYS A 372 1.20 28.76 -3.12
CA LYS A 372 0.55 28.98 -4.42
C LYS A 372 -0.87 28.44 -4.41
N ALA A 373 -1.08 27.22 -3.91
CA ALA A 373 -2.41 26.62 -3.79
C ALA A 373 -3.35 27.49 -2.95
N LEU A 374 -2.88 28.03 -1.82
CA LEU A 374 -3.67 28.95 -1.01
C LEU A 374 -4.01 30.27 -1.72
N ASN A 375 -3.10 30.76 -2.56
CA ASN A 375 -3.34 32.00 -3.29
C ASN A 375 -4.33 31.78 -4.45
N GLU A 376 -4.37 30.59 -5.05
CA GLU A 376 -5.35 30.23 -6.08
C GLU A 376 -6.79 30.26 -5.54
N ILE A 377 -6.98 29.93 -4.25
CA ILE A 377 -8.29 29.88 -3.59
C ILE A 377 -8.67 31.15 -2.85
N SER A 378 -8.00 32.26 -3.16
CA SER A 378 -8.20 33.54 -2.47
C SER A 378 -9.66 34.00 -2.44
N SER A 379 -10.44 33.67 -3.47
CA SER A 379 -11.89 33.98 -3.55
C SER A 379 -12.71 33.25 -2.49
N LEU A 380 -12.36 32.00 -2.16
CA LEU A 380 -13.01 31.20 -1.12
C LEU A 380 -12.62 31.68 0.28
N LEU A 381 -11.36 32.10 0.45
CA LEU A 381 -10.84 32.56 1.75
C LEU A 381 -11.47 33.86 2.25
N VAL A 382 -12.09 34.67 1.37
CA VAL A 382 -12.75 35.93 1.75
C VAL A 382 -13.84 35.70 2.81
N TRP A 383 -14.54 34.57 2.72
CA TRP A 383 -15.70 34.26 3.57
C TRP A 383 -15.34 33.45 4.82
N LEU A 384 -14.08 33.03 4.96
CA LEU A 384 -13.63 32.20 6.07
C LEU A 384 -12.95 33.05 7.16
N PRO A 385 -13.26 32.81 8.44
CA PRO A 385 -12.54 33.45 9.53
C PRO A 385 -11.09 32.98 9.57
N SER A 386 -10.20 33.84 10.05
CA SER A 386 -8.80 33.47 10.24
C SER A 386 -8.69 32.36 11.29
N PRO A 387 -8.09 31.20 10.97
CA PRO A 387 -8.03 30.07 11.90
C PRO A 387 -6.94 30.25 12.96
N PHE A 388 -6.04 31.24 12.83
CA PHE A 388 -4.83 31.35 13.66
C PHE A 388 -4.94 32.45 14.73
N SER A 389 -4.99 32.06 16.00
CA SER A 389 -5.18 32.97 17.14
C SER A 389 -3.88 33.35 17.87
N ASN A 390 -2.82 32.55 17.74
CA ASN A 390 -1.57 32.71 18.51
C ASN A 390 -0.31 32.88 17.63
N MET A 391 -0.48 33.29 16.37
CA MET A 391 0.59 33.33 15.38
C MET A 391 1.61 34.45 15.67
N LYS A 392 2.91 34.14 15.56
CA LYS A 392 4.02 35.10 15.63
C LYS A 392 4.68 35.30 14.27
N TYR A 393 4.99 34.21 13.57
CA TYR A 393 5.69 34.24 12.30
C TYR A 393 5.04 33.36 11.25
N ILE A 394 4.91 33.87 10.03
CA ILE A 394 4.56 33.08 8.85
C ILE A 394 5.76 33.07 7.93
N LYS A 395 6.38 31.90 7.76
CA LYS A 395 7.54 31.72 6.91
C LYS A 395 7.12 31.28 5.52
N ILE A 396 7.45 32.11 4.54
CA ILE A 396 7.24 31.80 3.11
C ILE A 396 8.59 31.54 2.41
N PRO A 397 8.61 30.79 1.30
CA PRO A 397 9.82 30.57 0.52
C PRO A 397 10.40 31.87 -0.02
N LYS A 398 11.73 32.01 -0.05
CA LYS A 398 12.43 33.17 -0.61
C LYS A 398 12.08 33.46 -2.08
N THR A 399 11.71 32.42 -2.83
CA THR A 399 11.33 32.51 -4.23
C THR A 399 9.92 33.07 -4.44
N TYR A 400 9.09 33.12 -3.40
CA TYR A 400 7.75 33.66 -3.45
C TYR A 400 7.78 35.17 -3.14
N LYS A 401 7.34 35.99 -4.10
CA LYS A 401 7.23 37.44 -3.89
C LYS A 401 5.98 37.74 -3.07
N GLN A 402 6.15 38.42 -1.94
CA GLN A 402 5.02 38.80 -1.07
C GLN A 402 3.98 39.68 -1.79
N SER A 403 4.38 40.42 -2.82
CA SER A 403 3.46 41.18 -3.70
C SER A 403 2.44 40.31 -4.42
N ASN A 404 2.71 39.02 -4.59
CA ASN A 404 1.81 38.09 -5.27
C ASN A 404 0.71 37.55 -4.35
N MET A 405 0.82 37.79 -3.04
CA MET A 405 -0.17 37.37 -2.05
C MET A 405 -1.40 38.26 -2.13
N SER A 406 -2.57 37.66 -2.34
CA SER A 406 -3.83 38.40 -2.36
C SER A 406 -4.14 39.02 -0.98
N SER A 407 -4.96 40.08 -0.99
CA SER A 407 -5.45 40.70 0.25
C SER A 407 -6.29 39.71 1.07
N ALA A 408 -7.11 38.88 0.42
CA ALA A 408 -7.92 37.86 1.05
C ALA A 408 -7.07 36.80 1.77
N LEU A 409 -6.04 36.26 1.11
CA LEU A 409 -5.12 35.31 1.72
C LEU A 409 -4.37 35.94 2.90
N ARG A 410 -3.93 37.19 2.75
CA ARG A 410 -3.25 37.92 3.84
C ARG A 410 -4.17 38.12 5.05
N SER A 411 -5.43 38.48 4.82
CA SER A 411 -6.44 38.63 5.87
C SER A 411 -6.75 37.29 6.54
N TYR A 412 -6.88 36.22 5.76
CA TYR A 412 -7.13 34.87 6.27
C TYR A 412 -5.97 34.37 7.15
N LEU A 413 -4.72 34.60 6.75
CA LEU A 413 -3.55 34.15 7.51
C LEU A 413 -3.25 35.00 8.76
N LEU A 414 -3.45 36.31 8.71
CA LEU A 414 -3.05 37.25 9.77
C LEU A 414 -4.22 37.78 10.60
N GLY A 415 -5.46 37.60 10.17
CA GLY A 415 -6.65 38.25 10.74
C GLY A 415 -6.90 37.94 12.21
N GLY A 416 -6.60 36.70 12.64
CA GLY A 416 -6.71 36.28 14.03
C GLY A 416 -5.51 36.68 14.90
N SER A 417 -4.40 37.11 14.28
CA SER A 417 -3.15 37.48 14.95
C SER A 417 -2.50 38.70 14.29
N PRO A 418 -3.03 39.93 14.48
CA PRO A 418 -2.62 41.11 13.71
C PRO A 418 -1.15 41.53 13.91
N ARG A 419 -0.52 41.09 15.01
CA ARG A 419 0.90 41.35 15.32
C ARG A 419 1.86 40.35 14.65
N SER A 420 1.33 39.33 13.99
CA SER A 420 2.15 38.32 13.31
C SER A 420 2.85 38.90 12.07
N THR A 421 4.05 38.41 11.80
CA THR A 421 4.89 38.92 10.70
C THR A 421 5.17 37.83 9.67
N ILE A 422 5.03 38.17 8.38
CA ILE A 422 5.44 37.30 7.28
C ILE A 422 6.94 37.50 7.02
N VAL A 423 7.71 36.41 7.06
CA VAL A 423 9.18 36.42 6.92
C VAL A 423 9.64 35.40 5.88
N THR A 424 10.78 35.65 5.25
CA THR A 424 11.46 34.65 4.38
C THR A 424 12.56 33.88 5.13
N THR A 425 13.01 34.41 6.27
CA THR A 425 13.98 33.81 7.17
C THR A 425 13.58 34.07 8.63
N LEU A 426 13.58 33.03 9.46
CA LEU A 426 13.29 33.16 10.90
C LEU A 426 14.48 33.81 11.65
N PRO A 427 14.21 34.61 12.70
CA PRO A 427 15.24 35.17 13.58
C PRO A 427 16.14 34.08 14.21
N GLN A 428 17.40 34.41 14.51
CA GLN A 428 18.51 33.46 14.73
C GLN A 428 18.37 32.45 15.91
N GLY A 429 17.31 32.53 16.74
CA GLY A 429 17.05 31.56 17.81
C GLY A 429 16.63 30.15 17.36
N PHE A 430 16.20 29.97 16.11
CA PHE A 430 15.66 28.70 15.59
C PHE A 430 16.70 27.75 14.95
N ARG A 431 18.00 28.08 14.95
CA ARG A 431 19.02 27.42 14.10
C ARG A 431 19.54 26.06 14.57
N LYS A 432 19.19 25.55 15.77
CA LYS A 432 19.90 24.40 16.37
C LYS A 432 19.55 22.99 15.85
N TRP A 433 18.46 22.79 15.10
CA TRP A 433 17.90 21.41 14.94
C TRP A 433 17.76 20.90 13.49
N ARG A 434 18.38 21.56 12.51
CA ARG A 434 18.28 21.17 11.09
C ARG A 434 19.17 19.99 10.66
N LYS A 435 19.98 19.40 11.54
CA LYS A 435 20.96 18.36 11.15
C LYS A 435 20.45 16.91 11.17
N CYS A 436 19.32 16.58 11.80
CA CYS A 436 18.92 15.18 11.99
C CYS A 436 17.90 14.63 10.96
N VAL A 437 17.24 15.46 10.15
CA VAL A 437 16.14 15.00 9.26
C VAL A 437 16.53 14.91 7.78
N MET A 438 17.65 15.53 7.36
CA MET A 438 18.05 15.57 5.95
C MET A 438 18.68 14.26 5.43
N HIS A 439 19.16 13.37 6.31
CA HIS A 439 19.91 12.18 5.88
C HIS A 439 19.02 10.99 5.47
N ILE A 440 17.73 11.00 5.82
CA ILE A 440 16.79 9.91 5.48
C ILE A 440 16.02 10.22 4.17
N TYR A 441 15.85 11.50 3.83
CA TYR A 441 15.03 11.93 2.70
C TYR A 441 15.64 11.63 1.32
N ILE A 442 16.96 11.49 1.23
CA ILE A 442 17.67 11.27 -0.05
C ILE A 442 17.65 9.78 -0.46
N SER A 443 17.50 8.84 0.49
CA SER A 443 17.54 7.40 0.15
C SER A 443 16.22 6.85 -0.41
N CYS A 444 15.06 7.39 -0.01
CA CYS A 444 13.75 6.90 -0.50
C CYS A 444 13.20 7.70 -1.69
N CYS A 445 13.59 8.97 -1.89
CA CYS A 445 13.04 9.79 -2.97
C CYS A 445 13.78 9.65 -4.31
N LEU A 446 15.02 9.13 -4.34
CA LEU A 446 15.81 9.04 -5.58
C LEU A 446 15.58 7.77 -6.40
N GLN A 447 14.78 6.80 -5.95
CA GLN A 447 14.52 5.56 -6.71
C GLN A 447 13.19 5.54 -7.50
N ASN A 448 12.29 6.53 -7.30
CA ASN A 448 10.98 6.57 -7.95
C ASN A 448 10.76 7.76 -8.91
N MET A 449 11.84 8.42 -9.37
CA MET A 449 11.76 9.49 -10.37
C MET A 449 12.67 9.15 -11.56
N LEU A 450 12.13 8.40 -12.54
CA LEU A 450 12.49 8.51 -13.97
C LEU A 450 11.27 8.05 -14.81
N PRO A 451 11.03 8.68 -15.98
CA PRO A 451 9.71 8.85 -16.57
C PRO A 451 9.21 7.66 -17.39
N GLN A 452 7.91 7.37 -17.29
CA GLN A 452 7.20 6.71 -18.39
C GLN A 452 7.20 7.67 -19.58
N THR A 453 8.13 7.44 -20.51
CA THR A 453 8.21 8.22 -21.74
C THR A 453 7.30 7.56 -22.77
N ILE A 454 6.42 8.40 -23.31
CA ILE A 454 5.58 8.21 -24.49
C ILE A 454 6.41 7.61 -25.64
N ALA A 455 5.95 6.51 -26.23
CA ALA A 455 6.41 6.04 -27.52
C ALA A 455 5.24 6.11 -28.51
N VAL A 456 5.22 7.18 -29.32
CA VAL A 456 4.41 7.25 -30.55
C VAL A 456 5.35 7.07 -31.75
N SER A 457 5.02 6.05 -32.53
CA SER A 457 5.34 5.74 -33.94
C SER A 457 6.79 5.77 -34.42
N MET A 458 7.25 4.65 -35.00
CA MET A 458 7.81 4.62 -36.36
C MET A 458 7.48 3.30 -37.04
N THR A 459 6.78 3.42 -38.17
CA THR A 459 6.54 2.42 -39.22
C THR A 459 7.82 2.16 -40.02
N LYS A 460 8.03 0.89 -40.45
CA LYS A 460 8.72 0.41 -41.67
C LYS A 460 8.72 -1.13 -41.63
N GLN A 461 7.91 -1.82 -42.44
CA GLN A 461 8.19 -2.28 -43.82
C GLN A 461 9.41 -3.21 -43.94
N ASN A 462 9.15 -4.51 -44.14
CA ASN A 462 9.57 -5.38 -45.27
C ASN A 462 9.33 -6.87 -44.88
N GLU A 463 8.46 -7.59 -45.60
CA GLU A 463 8.76 -8.58 -46.69
C GLU A 463 9.34 -9.91 -46.13
N GLU A 464 9.01 -11.13 -46.53
CA GLU A 464 8.22 -11.72 -47.63
C GLU A 464 8.12 -13.27 -47.43
N HIS A 465 7.37 -13.93 -48.33
CA HIS A 465 7.20 -15.38 -48.61
C HIS A 465 6.01 -16.11 -47.95
N VAL A 466 4.87 -16.38 -48.62
CA VAL A 466 4.49 -17.03 -49.92
C VAL A 466 4.40 -18.56 -49.84
N MET A 467 3.28 -19.07 -50.41
CA MET A 467 2.91 -20.40 -50.97
C MET A 467 1.56 -20.86 -50.35
N GLU A 468 0.49 -21.26 -51.02
CA GLU A 468 0.03 -21.45 -52.42
C GLU A 468 -1.51 -21.70 -52.35
N ASP A 469 -2.26 -21.31 -53.39
CA ASP A 469 -3.72 -21.55 -53.65
C ASP A 469 -4.00 -23.06 -53.98
N PRO A 470 -5.26 -23.61 -54.23
CA PRO A 470 -6.36 -23.00 -55.03
C PRO A 470 -7.86 -23.50 -54.91
N VAL A 471 -8.76 -22.90 -55.74
CA VAL A 471 -10.00 -23.43 -56.43
C VAL A 471 -11.42 -23.29 -55.78
N VAL A 472 -12.34 -22.42 -56.29
CA VAL A 472 -13.59 -22.59 -57.15
C VAL A 472 -14.78 -23.32 -56.43
N ASP A 473 -16.09 -22.97 -56.45
CA ASP A 473 -17.03 -22.49 -57.49
C ASP A 473 -18.36 -21.89 -56.94
N SER A 474 -19.19 -21.42 -57.89
CA SER A 474 -20.59 -20.94 -57.97
C SER A 474 -21.67 -21.60 -57.04
N ASP A 475 -22.87 -21.02 -56.79
CA ASP A 475 -23.93 -20.70 -57.76
C ASP A 475 -25.14 -19.89 -57.21
N ARG A 476 -25.95 -19.38 -58.15
CA ARG A 476 -27.15 -18.52 -58.02
C ARG A 476 -28.48 -19.30 -57.89
N VAL A 477 -29.54 -18.59 -57.47
CA VAL A 477 -30.90 -18.42 -58.09
C VAL A 477 -32.11 -18.53 -57.13
N ARG A 478 -32.94 -17.46 -57.15
CA ARG A 478 -34.44 -17.27 -57.10
C ARG A 478 -35.37 -18.44 -56.66
N CYS A 479 -36.60 -18.28 -56.15
CA CYS A 479 -37.65 -17.25 -56.33
C CYS A 479 -38.77 -17.39 -55.26
N SER A 480 -39.58 -16.33 -55.16
CA SER A 480 -40.94 -16.11 -54.60
C SER A 480 -41.96 -17.27 -54.58
N ASP A 481 -42.90 -17.25 -53.62
CA ASP A 481 -44.36 -17.05 -53.86
C ASP A 481 -45.20 -16.94 -52.56
N ALA A 482 -46.21 -16.06 -52.60
CA ALA A 482 -47.36 -15.96 -51.67
C ALA A 482 -48.62 -16.56 -52.36
N PRO A 483 -49.76 -16.80 -51.68
CA PRO A 483 -50.81 -15.75 -51.63
C PRO A 483 -51.78 -15.77 -50.43
N LEU A 484 -52.59 -14.70 -50.39
CA LEU A 484 -53.64 -14.28 -49.45
C LEU A 484 -54.94 -15.11 -49.45
N GLU A 485 -55.74 -14.98 -48.36
CA GLU A 485 -57.21 -14.74 -48.22
C GLU A 485 -57.66 -15.19 -46.80
N ARG A 486 -58.66 -14.69 -46.06
CA ARG A 486 -59.63 -13.58 -46.11
C ARG A 486 -60.32 -13.47 -44.72
N THR A 487 -60.61 -12.24 -44.29
CA THR A 487 -61.79 -11.75 -43.49
C THR A 487 -62.15 -12.27 -42.08
N LYS A 488 -62.03 -11.32 -41.13
CA LYS A 488 -62.94 -10.89 -40.02
C LYS A 488 -63.62 -11.93 -39.11
N LYS A 489 -63.32 -11.86 -37.80
CA LYS A 489 -64.33 -11.78 -36.71
C LYS A 489 -63.72 -11.38 -35.35
N ASP A 490 -64.30 -10.33 -34.79
CA ASP A 490 -64.69 -10.03 -33.41
C ASP A 490 -63.84 -10.47 -32.20
N GLN A 491 -63.84 -9.53 -31.25
CA GLN A 491 -63.26 -9.51 -29.90
C GLN A 491 -63.49 -10.79 -29.08
N ALA A 492 -62.43 -11.29 -28.44
CA ALA A 492 -62.32 -11.44 -26.98
C ALA A 492 -60.92 -11.97 -26.60
N SER A 493 -60.28 -11.25 -25.68
CA SER A 493 -59.23 -11.67 -24.73
C SER A 493 -58.59 -13.06 -24.88
N SER A 494 -57.27 -13.08 -25.09
CA SER A 494 -56.40 -14.07 -24.44
C SER A 494 -54.96 -13.56 -24.40
N SER A 495 -54.47 -13.50 -23.17
CA SER A 495 -53.09 -13.34 -22.73
C SER A 495 -52.12 -14.29 -23.43
N GLN A 496 -51.17 -13.77 -24.21
CA GLN A 496 -49.83 -14.34 -24.34
C GLN A 496 -48.93 -13.30 -25.06
N GLY A 497 -48.24 -12.46 -24.29
CA GLY A 497 -47.30 -11.48 -24.79
C GLY A 497 -45.86 -12.00 -24.69
N ASP A 498 -45.34 -12.44 -25.83
CA ASP A 498 -43.96 -12.52 -26.28
C ASP A 498 -42.80 -12.40 -25.24
N LYS A 499 -42.14 -13.52 -24.96
CA LYS A 499 -41.01 -13.62 -23.99
C LYS A 499 -39.65 -13.16 -24.53
N ASP A 500 -39.55 -12.76 -25.81
CA ASP A 500 -38.27 -12.36 -26.45
C ASP A 500 -38.17 -10.88 -26.82
N SER A 501 -39.10 -10.03 -26.38
CA SER A 501 -39.19 -8.67 -26.92
C SER A 501 -38.28 -7.62 -26.24
N GLY A 502 -37.62 -7.91 -25.11
CA GLY A 502 -36.74 -6.95 -24.41
C GLY A 502 -37.39 -5.58 -24.14
N LEU A 503 -38.71 -5.49 -24.17
CA LEU A 503 -39.46 -4.24 -24.16
C LEU A 503 -40.41 -4.25 -22.95
N TRP A 504 -40.11 -3.43 -21.96
CA TRP A 504 -40.97 -3.24 -20.80
C TRP A 504 -41.67 -1.88 -20.90
N ARG A 505 -43.00 -1.89 -21.04
CA ARG A 505 -43.85 -0.69 -21.24
C ARG A 505 -43.36 0.27 -22.35
N GLY A 506 -42.77 -0.27 -23.42
CA GLY A 506 -42.26 0.51 -24.56
C GLY A 506 -40.84 1.06 -24.40
N HIS A 507 -40.12 0.65 -23.35
CA HIS A 507 -38.70 0.91 -23.12
C HIS A 507 -37.87 -0.35 -23.32
N GLU A 508 -36.75 -0.23 -24.02
CA GLU A 508 -35.82 -1.33 -24.26
C GLU A 508 -35.03 -1.62 -22.99
N VAL A 509 -35.14 -2.84 -22.47
CA VAL A 509 -34.50 -3.34 -21.26
C VAL A 509 -33.94 -4.73 -21.53
N ASN A 510 -32.95 -5.17 -20.74
CA ASN A 510 -32.44 -6.53 -20.86
C ASN A 510 -33.63 -7.53 -20.73
N PRO A 511 -33.81 -8.47 -21.68
CA PRO A 511 -34.89 -9.47 -21.63
C PRO A 511 -35.01 -10.22 -20.30
N GLU A 512 -33.88 -10.47 -19.63
CA GLU A 512 -33.85 -11.15 -18.32
C GLU A 512 -34.45 -10.32 -17.18
N PHE A 513 -34.52 -9.00 -17.34
CA PHE A 513 -35.02 -8.05 -16.33
C PHE A 513 -36.49 -7.70 -16.49
N VAL A 514 -37.15 -8.09 -17.58
CA VAL A 514 -38.59 -7.84 -17.79
C VAL A 514 -39.43 -8.47 -16.68
N CYS A 515 -39.16 -9.72 -16.33
CA CYS A 515 -39.82 -10.44 -15.24
C CYS A 515 -39.55 -9.81 -13.86
N LEU A 516 -38.37 -9.21 -13.68
CA LEU A 516 -37.98 -8.54 -12.44
C LEU A 516 -38.73 -7.21 -12.28
N LEU A 517 -38.83 -6.42 -13.35
CA LEU A 517 -39.59 -5.16 -13.38
C LEU A 517 -41.08 -5.39 -13.14
N ASP A 518 -41.67 -6.44 -13.75
CA ASP A 518 -43.07 -6.79 -13.51
C ASP A 518 -43.33 -7.16 -12.05
N ARG A 519 -42.35 -7.82 -11.41
CA ARG A 519 -42.46 -8.18 -9.99
C ARG A 519 -42.33 -6.95 -9.09
N ILE A 520 -41.39 -6.06 -9.36
CA ILE A 520 -41.24 -4.79 -8.62
C ILE A 520 -42.52 -3.96 -8.75
N MET A 521 -43.08 -3.87 -9.95
CA MET A 521 -44.31 -3.13 -10.20
C MET A 521 -45.52 -3.73 -9.47
N HIS A 522 -45.56 -5.05 -9.28
CA HIS A 522 -46.63 -5.70 -8.52
C HIS A 522 -46.46 -5.51 -7.01
N THR A 523 -45.24 -5.63 -6.50
CA THR A 523 -44.96 -5.58 -5.05
C THR A 523 -44.84 -4.15 -4.52
N TYR A 524 -44.30 -3.22 -5.31
CA TYR A 524 -44.03 -1.82 -4.97
C TYR A 524 -44.44 -0.88 -6.12
N PRO A 525 -45.75 -0.78 -6.43
CA PRO A 525 -46.26 -0.01 -7.57
C PRO A 525 -45.84 1.47 -7.55
N GLU A 526 -45.68 2.05 -6.35
CA GLU A 526 -45.20 3.41 -6.11
C GLU A 526 -43.83 3.70 -6.76
N THR A 527 -43.00 2.68 -6.96
CA THR A 527 -41.65 2.79 -7.55
C THR A 527 -41.68 3.53 -8.91
N PHE A 528 -42.77 3.41 -9.66
CA PHE A 528 -42.90 3.98 -11.01
C PHE A 528 -43.95 5.10 -11.11
N GLU A 529 -44.51 5.59 -10.00
CA GLU A 529 -45.64 6.55 -10.01
C GLU A 529 -45.24 7.93 -10.58
N HIS A 530 -44.01 8.38 -10.27
CA HIS A 530 -43.45 9.64 -10.77
C HIS A 530 -42.51 9.45 -11.97
N PHE A 531 -42.39 8.23 -12.47
CA PHE A 531 -41.62 7.91 -13.65
C PHE A 531 -42.31 8.46 -14.90
N THR A 532 -41.98 9.71 -15.26
CA THR A 532 -42.47 10.34 -16.49
C THR A 532 -41.28 10.80 -17.31
N THR A 533 -41.11 10.27 -18.52
CA THR A 533 -39.89 10.52 -19.29
C THR A 533 -40.17 10.88 -20.74
N LYS A 534 -39.61 12.02 -21.16
CA LYS A 534 -39.60 12.51 -22.55
C LYS A 534 -38.46 11.89 -23.39
N ASN A 535 -37.50 11.19 -22.77
CA ASN A 535 -36.31 10.61 -23.43
C ASN A 535 -36.21 9.10 -23.18
N LYS A 536 -36.52 8.30 -24.20
CA LYS A 536 -36.56 6.83 -24.13
C LYS A 536 -35.22 6.16 -23.80
N MET A 537 -34.09 6.74 -24.22
CA MET A 537 -32.76 6.17 -24.00
C MET A 537 -32.33 6.28 -22.54
N LEU A 538 -32.62 7.43 -21.91
CA LEU A 538 -32.32 7.64 -20.49
C LEU A 538 -33.20 6.75 -19.59
N SER A 539 -34.46 6.57 -19.96
CA SER A 539 -35.39 5.66 -19.29
C SER A 539 -34.92 4.20 -19.31
N ALA A 540 -34.48 3.72 -20.47
CA ALA A 540 -33.91 2.38 -20.63
C ALA A 540 -32.66 2.18 -19.76
N MET A 541 -31.77 3.17 -19.71
CA MET A 541 -30.56 3.13 -18.88
C MET A 541 -30.88 3.04 -17.39
N ASN A 542 -31.83 3.86 -16.91
CA ASN A 542 -32.20 3.88 -15.49
C ASN A 542 -32.96 2.61 -15.06
N LEU A 543 -33.82 2.05 -15.94
CA LEU A 543 -34.49 0.78 -15.69
C LEU A 543 -33.49 -0.39 -15.59
N ASN A 544 -32.51 -0.45 -16.50
CA ASN A 544 -31.45 -1.46 -16.43
C ASN A 544 -30.56 -1.26 -15.19
N LEU A 545 -30.27 -0.02 -14.79
CA LEU A 545 -29.51 0.29 -13.57
C LEU A 545 -30.25 -0.21 -12.31
N LEU A 546 -31.55 0.08 -12.20
CA LEU A 546 -32.39 -0.42 -11.09
C LEU A 546 -32.35 -1.96 -11.02
N CYS A 547 -32.57 -2.63 -12.15
CA CYS A 547 -32.59 -4.09 -12.20
C CYS A 547 -31.24 -4.73 -11.91
N THR A 548 -30.16 -4.20 -12.50
CA THR A 548 -28.80 -4.71 -12.28
C THR A 548 -28.39 -4.53 -10.82
N SER A 549 -28.74 -3.39 -10.23
CA SER A 549 -28.42 -3.09 -8.82
C SER A 549 -29.18 -4.02 -7.88
N LEU A 550 -30.46 -4.28 -8.14
CA LEU A 550 -31.26 -5.19 -7.33
C LEU A 550 -30.87 -6.66 -7.51
N ASP A 551 -30.53 -7.08 -8.74
CA ASP A 551 -30.04 -8.43 -9.02
C ASP A 551 -28.69 -8.68 -8.32
N ASN A 552 -27.76 -7.74 -8.41
CA ASN A 552 -26.49 -7.82 -7.68
C ASN A 552 -26.71 -7.81 -6.18
N PHE A 553 -27.54 -6.91 -5.66
CA PHE A 553 -27.86 -6.82 -4.24
C PHE A 553 -28.49 -8.12 -3.70
N SER A 554 -29.28 -8.80 -4.53
CA SER A 554 -29.94 -10.05 -4.14
C SER A 554 -28.97 -11.22 -3.94
N LYS A 555 -27.77 -11.14 -4.52
CA LYS A 555 -26.74 -12.19 -4.51
C LYS A 555 -25.68 -12.00 -3.42
N VAL A 556 -25.73 -10.91 -2.66
CA VAL A 556 -24.75 -10.61 -1.61
C VAL A 556 -25.13 -11.33 -0.31
N SER A 557 -24.14 -11.96 0.32
CA SER A 557 -24.27 -12.52 1.67
C SER A 557 -24.14 -11.42 2.72
N LEU A 558 -24.86 -11.53 3.83
CA LEU A 558 -24.83 -10.56 4.94
C LEU A 558 -23.41 -10.39 5.54
N THR A 559 -22.54 -11.40 5.38
CA THR A 559 -21.13 -11.40 5.84
C THR A 559 -20.18 -10.60 4.95
N GLU A 560 -20.59 -10.29 3.72
CA GLU A 560 -19.81 -9.54 2.74
C GLU A 560 -20.22 -8.06 2.70
N VAL A 561 -21.18 -7.66 3.53
CA VAL A 561 -21.68 -6.30 3.61
C VAL A 561 -20.76 -5.46 4.49
N ASP A 562 -20.14 -4.46 3.90
CA ASP A 562 -19.46 -3.38 4.59
C ASP A 562 -20.19 -2.04 4.41
N CYS A 563 -19.73 -1.01 5.12
CA CYS A 563 -20.32 0.31 5.06
C CYS A 563 -20.19 0.94 3.66
N GLU A 564 -19.07 0.68 2.96
CA GLU A 564 -18.82 1.22 1.60
C GLU A 564 -19.83 0.67 0.58
N MET A 565 -20.19 -0.62 0.69
CA MET A 565 -21.20 -1.26 -0.15
C MET A 565 -22.58 -0.66 0.11
N ILE A 566 -22.97 -0.47 1.38
CA ILE A 566 -24.26 0.15 1.75
C ILE A 566 -24.33 1.58 1.20
N ASP A 567 -23.26 2.37 1.37
CA ASP A 567 -23.18 3.74 0.86
C ASP A 567 -23.25 3.77 -0.67
N GLY A 568 -22.58 2.85 -1.37
CA GLY A 568 -22.68 2.71 -2.83
C GLY A 568 -24.11 2.41 -3.30
N TYR A 569 -24.87 1.56 -2.60
CA TYR A 569 -26.28 1.33 -2.91
C TYR A 569 -27.17 2.53 -2.55
N ARG A 570 -26.83 3.31 -1.52
CA ARG A 570 -27.52 4.57 -1.20
C ARG A 570 -27.32 5.63 -2.28
N ASP A 571 -26.12 5.74 -2.83
CA ASP A 571 -25.81 6.65 -3.94
C ASP A 571 -26.63 6.29 -5.20
N ILE A 572 -26.71 5.00 -5.52
CA ILE A 572 -27.55 4.50 -6.61
C ILE A 572 -29.03 4.81 -6.34
N CYS A 573 -29.52 4.60 -5.12
CA CYS A 573 -30.90 4.93 -4.75
C CYS A 573 -31.18 6.43 -4.85
N ALA A 574 -30.27 7.28 -4.39
CA ALA A 574 -30.38 8.74 -4.48
C ALA A 574 -30.41 9.20 -5.94
N TYR A 575 -29.56 8.64 -6.79
CA TYR A 575 -29.60 8.88 -8.24
C TYR A 575 -30.95 8.48 -8.85
N LEU A 576 -31.46 7.29 -8.54
CA LEU A 576 -32.77 6.82 -9.06
C LEU A 576 -33.94 7.68 -8.55
N GLN A 577 -33.90 8.16 -7.31
CA GLN A 577 -34.88 9.10 -6.75
C GLN A 577 -34.88 10.45 -7.49
N ILE A 578 -33.71 10.98 -7.86
CA ILE A 578 -33.60 12.20 -8.70
C ILE A 578 -34.24 11.97 -10.08
N GLN A 579 -34.19 10.73 -10.59
CA GLN A 579 -34.82 10.35 -11.87
C GLN A 579 -36.31 10.01 -11.74
N GLY A 580 -36.90 10.16 -10.55
CA GLY A 580 -38.34 9.99 -10.30
C GLY A 580 -38.78 8.56 -9.93
N PHE A 581 -37.85 7.67 -9.56
CA PHE A 581 -38.18 6.35 -9.02
C PHE A 581 -38.34 6.41 -7.49
N ASP A 582 -39.43 5.85 -6.95
CA ASP A 582 -39.57 5.69 -5.50
C ASP A 582 -38.94 4.36 -5.04
N VAL A 583 -37.65 4.41 -4.67
CA VAL A 583 -36.90 3.26 -4.13
C VAL A 583 -36.80 3.29 -2.60
N SER A 584 -37.74 3.95 -1.91
CA SER A 584 -37.73 4.07 -0.44
C SER A 584 -37.77 2.72 0.28
N TRP A 585 -38.39 1.71 -0.33
CA TRP A 585 -38.40 0.33 0.19
C TRP A 585 -37.00 -0.32 0.19
N VAL A 586 -36.16 -0.01 -0.82
CA VAL A 586 -34.75 -0.46 -0.87
C VAL A 586 -33.94 0.25 0.21
N VAL A 587 -34.13 1.57 0.35
CA VAL A 587 -33.44 2.38 1.37
C VAL A 587 -33.78 1.89 2.78
N ASN A 588 -35.05 1.59 3.05
CA ASN A 588 -35.49 1.02 4.33
C ASN A 588 -34.88 -0.35 4.59
N ARG A 589 -34.68 -1.16 3.55
CA ARG A 589 -34.00 -2.46 3.68
C ARG A 589 -32.50 -2.28 3.98
N LEU A 590 -31.83 -1.34 3.33
CA LEU A 590 -30.43 -1.00 3.62
C LEU A 590 -30.27 -0.53 5.07
N ASN A 591 -31.16 0.35 5.56
CA ASN A 591 -31.18 0.77 6.97
C ASN A 591 -31.32 -0.42 7.93
N TYR A 592 -32.15 -1.40 7.58
CA TYR A 592 -32.35 -2.61 8.38
C TYR A 592 -31.11 -3.52 8.40
N ILE A 593 -30.44 -3.69 7.26
CA ILE A 593 -29.19 -4.47 7.13
C ILE A 593 -28.04 -3.78 7.87
N GLU A 594 -27.91 -2.47 7.72
CA GLU A 594 -26.92 -1.67 8.45
C GLU A 594 -27.12 -1.85 9.97
N HIS A 595 -28.37 -1.78 10.42
CA HIS A 595 -28.68 -2.04 11.83
C HIS A 595 -28.36 -3.49 12.25
N LEU A 596 -28.59 -4.49 11.39
CA LEU A 596 -28.23 -5.89 11.68
C LEU A 596 -26.71 -6.12 11.75
N CYS A 597 -25.94 -5.50 10.85
CA CYS A 597 -24.50 -5.71 10.77
C CYS A 597 -23.71 -4.89 11.80
N PHE A 598 -24.20 -3.71 12.19
CA PHE A 598 -23.41 -2.74 12.97
C PHE A 598 -23.95 -2.42 14.36
N SER A 599 -25.21 -2.73 14.68
CA SER A 599 -25.76 -2.38 16.00
C SER A 599 -25.31 -3.34 17.12
N GLN A 600 -24.93 -4.60 16.83
CA GLN A 600 -24.36 -5.57 17.79
C GLN A 600 -23.53 -6.68 17.11
N PRO A 601 -22.44 -7.20 17.73
CA PRO A 601 -21.52 -8.16 17.09
C PRO A 601 -22.04 -9.61 16.99
N LEU A 602 -23.35 -9.84 17.08
CA LEU A 602 -23.93 -11.19 17.08
C LEU A 602 -23.73 -11.92 15.73
N ILE A 603 -23.71 -11.18 14.62
CA ILE A 603 -23.55 -11.74 13.27
C ILE A 603 -22.07 -12.09 12.97
N PRO A 604 -21.08 -11.22 13.22
CA PRO A 604 -19.67 -11.61 13.15
C PRO A 604 -19.29 -12.76 14.10
N GLU A 605 -19.88 -12.80 15.30
CA GLU A 605 -19.69 -13.92 16.24
C GLU A 605 -20.26 -15.24 15.70
N LEU A 606 -21.46 -15.21 15.11
CA LEU A 606 -22.07 -16.39 14.49
C LEU A 606 -21.23 -16.90 13.31
N HIS A 607 -20.73 -15.99 12.46
CA HIS A 607 -19.84 -16.34 11.35
C HIS A 607 -18.52 -16.95 11.85
N GLY A 608 -17.91 -16.40 12.89
CA GLY A 608 -16.72 -16.97 13.53
C GLY A 608 -16.96 -18.39 14.05
N ILE A 609 -18.13 -18.64 14.65
CA ILE A 609 -18.54 -19.98 15.09
C ILE A 609 -18.72 -20.93 13.90
N ASP A 610 -19.31 -20.46 12.79
CA ASP A 610 -19.52 -21.26 11.58
C ASP A 610 -18.19 -21.65 10.92
N CYS A 611 -17.22 -20.73 10.84
CA CYS A 611 -15.86 -21.05 10.39
C CYS A 611 -15.19 -22.09 11.31
N CYS A 612 -15.35 -21.96 12.64
CA CYS A 612 -14.80 -22.94 13.59
C CYS A 612 -15.47 -24.32 13.45
N ILE A 613 -16.77 -24.38 13.17
CA ILE A 613 -17.50 -25.63 12.94
C ILE A 613 -17.01 -26.31 11.66
N GLU A 614 -16.87 -25.58 10.56
CA GLU A 614 -16.37 -26.15 9.30
C GLU A 614 -14.93 -26.64 9.43
N GLY A 615 -14.04 -25.84 10.06
CA GLY A 615 -12.69 -26.27 10.36
C GLY A 615 -12.65 -27.55 11.22
N ALA A 616 -13.46 -27.61 12.28
CA ALA A 616 -13.54 -28.79 13.15
C ALA A 616 -14.15 -30.02 12.42
N LYS A 617 -15.10 -29.85 11.51
CA LYS A 617 -15.63 -30.94 10.67
C LYS A 617 -14.54 -31.51 9.77
N THR A 618 -13.79 -30.66 9.07
CA THR A 618 -12.68 -31.08 8.21
C THR A 618 -11.60 -31.78 9.02
N GLU A 619 -11.27 -31.28 10.21
CA GLU A 619 -10.29 -31.90 11.11
C GLU A 619 -10.74 -33.30 11.54
N VAL A 620 -12.00 -33.44 11.98
CA VAL A 620 -12.60 -34.74 12.36
C VAL A 620 -12.61 -35.71 11.17
N GLN A 621 -12.95 -35.25 9.96
CA GLN A 621 -12.94 -36.08 8.75
C GLN A 621 -11.53 -36.57 8.42
N ASN A 622 -10.53 -35.69 8.46
CA ASN A 622 -9.14 -36.05 8.22
C ASN A 622 -8.60 -37.04 9.27
N MET A 623 -8.89 -36.79 10.55
CA MET A 623 -8.49 -37.70 11.62
C MET A 623 -9.20 -39.05 11.52
N GLN A 624 -10.48 -39.08 11.13
CA GLN A 624 -11.21 -40.31 10.90
C GLN A 624 -10.62 -41.11 9.72
N ALA A 625 -10.27 -40.43 8.62
CA ALA A 625 -9.59 -41.06 7.48
C ALA A 625 -8.23 -41.65 7.86
N HIS A 626 -7.44 -40.96 8.69
CA HIS A 626 -6.18 -41.48 9.22
C HIS A 626 -6.38 -42.70 10.14
N VAL A 627 -7.43 -42.70 10.96
CA VAL A 627 -7.79 -43.85 11.80
C VAL A 627 -8.19 -45.04 10.93
N ASP A 628 -8.95 -44.81 9.86
CA ASP A 628 -9.40 -45.87 8.95
C ASP A 628 -8.24 -46.46 8.14
N ASP A 629 -7.31 -45.62 7.67
CA ASP A 629 -6.05 -46.04 7.04
C ASP A 629 -5.16 -46.83 8.01
N ALA A 630 -5.00 -46.35 9.24
CA ALA A 630 -4.26 -47.07 10.28
C ALA A 630 -4.90 -48.42 10.63
N LYS A 631 -6.24 -48.50 10.68
CA LYS A 631 -6.98 -49.76 10.88
C LYS A 631 -6.76 -50.74 9.74
N MET A 632 -6.72 -50.29 8.48
CA MET A 632 -6.42 -51.13 7.33
C MET A 632 -4.98 -51.66 7.36
N ASN A 633 -4.01 -50.82 7.73
CA ASN A 633 -2.60 -51.19 7.82
C ASN A 633 -2.27 -52.15 9.00
N ILE A 634 -3.12 -52.22 10.03
CA ILE A 634 -2.90 -53.04 11.24
C ILE A 634 -3.51 -54.45 11.15
N GLN A 635 -4.19 -54.81 10.05
CA GLN A 635 -4.74 -56.17 9.87
C GLN A 635 -3.70 -57.32 9.83
N GLY A 636 -2.40 -57.03 9.99
CA GLY A 636 -1.32 -58.03 10.08
C GLY A 636 -0.38 -57.98 11.29
N LEU A 637 -0.49 -57.05 12.25
CA LEU A 637 0.53 -56.89 13.32
C LEU A 637 -0.03 -56.63 14.75
N GLN A 638 0.79 -57.04 15.73
CA GLN A 638 0.53 -57.25 17.17
C GLN A 638 -0.06 -56.07 17.99
N ALA A 639 -0.43 -56.38 19.25
CA ALA A 639 -1.09 -55.55 20.27
C ALA A 639 -0.63 -54.08 20.41
N ARG A 640 0.61 -53.74 20.07
CA ARG A 640 1.14 -52.35 20.10
C ARG A 640 0.48 -51.44 19.05
N GLY A 641 0.08 -51.98 17.89
CA GLY A 641 -0.68 -51.23 16.87
C GLY A 641 -2.12 -50.93 17.31
N LYS A 642 -2.76 -51.85 18.04
CA LYS A 642 -4.12 -51.67 18.57
C LYS A 642 -4.21 -50.54 19.60
N ILE A 643 -3.20 -50.38 20.46
CA ILE A 643 -3.13 -49.29 21.45
C ILE A 643 -3.04 -47.92 20.73
N ASN A 644 -2.23 -47.82 19.68
CA ASN A 644 -2.08 -46.58 18.91
C ASN A 644 -3.39 -46.19 18.17
N VAL A 645 -4.12 -47.15 17.61
CA VAL A 645 -5.44 -46.90 17.00
C VAL A 645 -6.47 -46.47 18.04
N GLN A 646 -6.44 -47.04 19.25
CA GLN A 646 -7.32 -46.63 20.35
C GLN A 646 -7.04 -45.20 20.80
N ASP A 647 -5.77 -44.81 20.91
CA ASP A 647 -5.37 -43.45 21.25
C ASP A 647 -5.76 -42.44 20.15
N LEU A 648 -5.60 -42.81 18.87
CA LEU A 648 -6.06 -41.99 17.74
C LEU A 648 -7.59 -41.87 17.70
N GLN A 649 -8.32 -42.95 18.00
CA GLN A 649 -9.78 -42.94 18.08
C GLN A 649 -10.26 -42.06 19.25
N ALA A 650 -9.58 -42.09 20.41
CA ALA A 650 -9.89 -41.21 21.54
C ALA A 650 -9.70 -39.73 21.19
N ARG A 651 -8.69 -39.38 20.38
CA ARG A 651 -8.49 -38.01 19.87
C ARG A 651 -9.58 -37.58 18.88
N VAL A 652 -10.05 -38.51 18.04
CA VAL A 652 -11.22 -38.28 17.16
C VAL A 652 -12.47 -38.01 17.99
N ASP A 653 -12.71 -38.80 19.04
CA ASP A 653 -13.91 -38.69 19.87
C ASP A 653 -13.90 -37.39 20.71
N TYR A 654 -12.72 -36.97 21.21
CA TYR A 654 -12.53 -35.66 21.83
C TYR A 654 -12.86 -34.51 20.86
N SER A 655 -12.38 -34.61 19.61
CA SER A 655 -12.62 -33.59 18.59
C SER A 655 -14.09 -33.55 18.13
N LYS A 656 -14.77 -34.69 18.06
CA LYS A 656 -16.23 -34.78 17.85
C LYS A 656 -17.01 -34.11 18.98
N THR A 657 -16.57 -34.29 20.23
CA THR A 657 -17.19 -33.65 21.39
C THR A 657 -17.07 -32.12 21.31
N LYS A 658 -15.89 -31.61 20.94
CA LYS A 658 -15.65 -30.18 20.73
C LYS A 658 -16.47 -29.59 19.58
N LEU A 659 -16.62 -30.34 18.48
CA LEU A 659 -17.52 -29.97 17.37
C LEU A 659 -18.97 -29.85 17.84
N GLN A 660 -19.42 -30.75 18.71
CA GLN A 660 -20.78 -30.73 19.25
C GLN A 660 -21.02 -29.55 20.21
N GLU A 661 -20.02 -29.16 20.99
CA GLU A 661 -20.05 -27.93 21.80
C GLU A 661 -20.16 -26.68 20.94
N LEU A 662 -19.40 -26.58 19.84
CA LEU A 662 -19.50 -25.47 18.88
C LEU A 662 -20.89 -25.41 18.22
N GLN A 663 -21.48 -26.55 17.85
CA GLN A 663 -22.84 -26.62 17.31
C GLN A 663 -23.92 -26.21 18.32
N ASN A 664 -23.72 -26.51 19.61
CA ASN A 664 -24.60 -26.02 20.68
C ASN A 664 -24.47 -24.51 20.87
N LEU A 665 -23.24 -23.98 20.81
CA LEU A 665 -22.97 -22.55 20.90
C LEU A 665 -23.59 -21.77 19.73
N ARG A 666 -23.49 -22.31 18.50
CA ARG A 666 -24.16 -21.78 17.31
C ARG A 666 -25.67 -21.69 17.49
N ARG A 667 -26.32 -22.76 17.98
CA ARG A 667 -27.77 -22.75 18.26
C ARG A 667 -28.15 -21.68 19.27
N LYS A 668 -27.37 -21.53 20.34
CA LYS A 668 -27.60 -20.50 21.36
C LYS A 668 -27.50 -19.08 20.77
N LYS A 669 -26.52 -18.83 19.91
CA LYS A 669 -26.34 -17.54 19.22
C LYS A 669 -27.45 -17.26 18.21
N MET A 670 -27.93 -18.27 17.48
CA MET A 670 -29.09 -18.12 16.60
C MET A 670 -30.36 -17.74 17.38
N THR A 671 -30.59 -18.33 18.56
CA THR A 671 -31.70 -17.94 19.45
C THR A 671 -31.54 -16.52 20.02
N GLU A 672 -30.31 -16.05 20.25
CA GLU A 672 -30.04 -14.66 20.64
C GLU A 672 -30.38 -13.68 19.50
N ILE A 673 -30.04 -14.01 18.26
CA ILE A 673 -30.40 -13.23 17.06
C ILE A 673 -31.93 -13.21 16.87
N GLU A 674 -32.61 -14.35 17.04
CA GLU A 674 -34.07 -14.42 16.95
C GLU A 674 -34.77 -13.55 17.99
N LYS A 675 -34.25 -13.52 19.22
CA LYS A 675 -34.79 -12.66 20.29
C LYS A 675 -34.55 -11.18 20.04
N ALA A 676 -33.43 -10.81 19.43
CA ALA A 676 -33.05 -9.43 19.18
C ALA A 676 -33.70 -8.85 17.91
N PHE A 677 -33.90 -9.67 16.88
CA PHE A 677 -34.27 -9.22 15.53
C PHE A 677 -35.47 -9.96 14.92
N GLY A 678 -36.09 -10.89 15.65
CA GLY A 678 -37.21 -11.70 15.17
C GLY A 678 -36.82 -12.73 14.11
N THR A 679 -37.81 -13.47 13.61
CA THR A 679 -37.62 -14.54 12.61
C THR A 679 -37.03 -14.05 11.28
N ARG A 680 -37.30 -12.79 10.90
CA ARG A 680 -36.70 -12.18 9.71
C ARG A 680 -35.19 -11.95 9.85
N GLY A 681 -34.70 -11.69 11.06
CA GLY A 681 -33.26 -11.56 11.34
C GLY A 681 -32.53 -12.90 11.27
N THR A 682 -33.15 -13.99 11.69
CA THR A 682 -32.57 -15.34 11.58
C THR A 682 -32.52 -15.84 10.14
N ASP A 683 -33.54 -15.54 9.33
CA ASP A 683 -33.55 -15.94 7.92
C ASP A 683 -32.45 -15.22 7.11
N LEU A 684 -32.24 -13.92 7.39
CA LEU A 684 -31.16 -13.13 6.80
C LEU A 684 -29.75 -13.52 7.28
N ALA A 685 -29.63 -14.06 8.49
CA ALA A 685 -28.35 -14.52 9.03
C ALA A 685 -27.87 -15.85 8.41
N VAL A 686 -28.73 -16.55 7.67
CA VAL A 686 -28.46 -17.88 7.10
C VAL A 686 -28.62 -17.90 5.56
N GLY A 687 -29.21 -16.87 4.96
CA GLY A 687 -29.49 -16.76 3.52
C GLY A 687 -28.86 -15.54 2.85
N LEU A 688 -29.26 -15.28 1.60
CA LEU A 688 -28.85 -14.09 0.86
C LEU A 688 -29.72 -12.90 1.26
N ILE A 689 -29.16 -11.70 1.15
CA ILE A 689 -29.86 -10.44 1.49
C ILE A 689 -31.14 -10.26 0.64
N GLY A 690 -31.12 -10.85 -0.56
CA GLY A 690 -32.17 -10.84 -1.58
C GLY A 690 -33.37 -11.76 -1.37
N ASP A 691 -33.25 -12.82 -0.57
CA ASP A 691 -34.18 -13.97 -0.61
C ASP A 691 -35.64 -13.62 -0.24
N TYR A 692 -35.87 -12.43 0.32
CA TYR A 692 -37.17 -11.94 0.79
C TYR A 692 -37.61 -10.58 0.22
N LEU A 693 -36.81 -9.94 -0.64
CA LEU A 693 -37.14 -8.61 -1.20
C LEU A 693 -38.15 -8.69 -2.34
N LEU A 694 -38.20 -9.83 -3.03
CA LEU A 694 -38.94 -10.06 -4.27
C LEU A 694 -39.65 -11.42 -4.29
N SER A 695 -39.84 -12.07 -3.15
CA SER A 695 -40.75 -13.19 -2.97
C SER A 695 -42.07 -12.63 -2.44
N SER A 696 -43.15 -12.80 -3.20
CA SER A 696 -44.52 -12.60 -2.67
C SER A 696 -44.75 -13.58 -1.51
N PRO A 697 -45.64 -13.28 -0.54
CA PRO A 697 -46.10 -14.27 0.43
C PRO A 697 -46.52 -15.60 -0.19
#